data_AF-A0A7D5SD93-F1
#
_entry.id   AF-A0A7D5SD93-F1
#
_cell.length_a   1.000
_cell.length_b   1.000
_cell.length_c   1.000
_cell.angle_alpha   90.00
_cell.angle_beta   90.00
_cell.angle_gamma   90.00
#
_symmetry.space_group_name_H-M   'P 1'
#
loop_
_entity.id
_entity.type
_entity.pdbx_description
1 polymer ?
#
loop_
_entity_poly.entity_id
_entity_poly.type
_entity_poly.pdbx_seq_one_letter_code
_entity_poly.pdbx_strand_id
1 'polypeptide(L)'
;MNLKSRPTRRFHLDKLAAALLLAYATPALTASTYWLGEPSDPIFGSDWNHGSNWTAGVPGAGDEALLVRAGTDPFVFYHDGVAPVALHTLQIGSDHMLYQLGGTLQSTYELVGVNCYSDCGSSGSGVGFHLQSAGSNVVNLDLRVGNDAGSSGTYHLSNGTLSVGRDVVAGTNYVDVIGSSTGVIIQEGGTHSVGRYLILGGWSGHDGTYTLAGGNLTVGLDTYVGPYGSGLYKQSGGTSTTVGDFHVGGSIDGRGEGTAIVAGGDLTVGKKLVVGHAGTGILDQSGGTIMAKNLDIGWDGGRGEATFRGGLLSVSGQITVGAGGGGTGSLVLAGGQINSGVMLVNKGSVVQQSLGNNNANYLSIGGEGATYNLLGGRLEGDRLDLRAYGVLNNTGGAHVVKDFLLIAVGASDGASSASVPVYRLSGAGSLQAAGNVEVGFSGGRGSFVQDGGSADIRSLSIGVFDGTGDYRLNDGNLTAGSVSVGYGGTGTFIQNGGSTSAFFLEVGNHNYGGKGSYSLGSGTLSVRAESQIGGSESGTFEHTGGLHTTGRLWVTGGQSGGTGTYNLSGSGTLSVTGKTVVGEDNWIDYVWHDDDTWDEVHHYAPATGIFKQTGGTHTTDRLETGHKGTYRLAGGVLNAGSIQNEGTLHLSGGTLNTPSIDNRGTMNVVIAGSQSLATALDNRGTVDVGGGGSLNFTGSVVNQTGGKVHLHNAGGSVFNSDVVNHGTWKLTDTTATFTGTFTNHGAYISDPSDTHVGKLVVGAAGYLVGGTGDRWFVGGDFENYSRQGDLWNTLDAYLAFVGGGDHTFLLAGEDRGAGGFADNFAWDTLFLGAGDILRLGDGNTDNHGTALYIDALLLEGNDLSLLSHLYGNGIDIYYDASDSRNAYLRGAAYALAGGGSLRAIGASPPPPTGVPEPSSLALLGLALAGLRLLRRRIHG
;
A
#
# COMPACT_ATOMS: atom_id res chain seq x y z
N MET A 1 -51.24 9.21 20.20
CA MET A 1 -52.68 9.36 19.84
C MET A 1 -53.25 7.97 19.58
N ASN A 2 -54.17 7.52 20.44
CA ASN A 2 -55.08 6.37 20.37
C ASN A 2 -54.76 5.14 19.49
N LEU A 3 -54.32 4.08 20.16
CA LEU A 3 -54.58 2.69 19.78
C LEU A 3 -56.10 2.40 19.80
N LYS A 4 -56.65 1.95 18.66
CA LYS A 4 -57.94 1.25 18.62
C LYS A 4 -57.70 -0.21 18.25
N SER A 5 -57.91 -1.07 19.24
CA SER A 5 -57.97 -2.52 19.08
C SER A 5 -59.12 -2.91 18.15
N ARG A 6 -58.83 -3.78 17.18
CA ARG A 6 -59.86 -4.56 16.47
C ARG A 6 -59.83 -6.00 16.99
N PRO A 7 -60.99 -6.68 17.10
CA PRO A 7 -61.07 -7.96 17.81
C PRO A 7 -60.55 -9.11 16.94
N THR A 8 -59.76 -9.97 17.57
CA THR A 8 -59.39 -11.30 17.09
C THR A 8 -60.65 -12.14 16.82
N ARG A 9 -60.87 -12.55 15.57
CA ARG A 9 -61.78 -13.65 15.27
C ARG A 9 -61.14 -14.93 15.81
N ARG A 10 -61.65 -15.44 16.93
CA ARG A 10 -61.46 -16.84 17.34
C ARG A 10 -62.01 -17.72 16.22
N PHE A 11 -61.13 -18.24 15.37
CA PHE A 11 -61.47 -19.40 14.55
C PHE A 11 -61.69 -20.57 15.51
N HIS A 12 -62.81 -21.27 15.34
CA HIS A 12 -63.20 -22.45 16.10
C HIS A 12 -62.18 -23.58 15.88
N LEU A 13 -61.17 -23.69 16.76
CA LEU A 13 -60.21 -24.80 16.79
C LEU A 13 -60.90 -26.15 17.07
N ASP A 14 -61.99 -26.16 17.86
CA ASP A 14 -62.58 -27.41 18.35
C ASP A 14 -63.33 -28.21 17.27
N LYS A 15 -63.81 -27.55 16.22
CA LYS A 15 -64.46 -28.24 15.08
C LYS A 15 -63.48 -28.71 14.00
N LEU A 16 -62.30 -28.08 13.91
CA LEU A 16 -61.20 -28.56 13.05
C LEU A 16 -60.49 -29.76 13.69
N ALA A 17 -60.33 -29.78 15.02
CA ALA A 17 -59.69 -30.88 15.74
C ALA A 17 -60.51 -32.19 15.67
N ALA A 18 -61.84 -32.13 15.73
CA ALA A 18 -62.71 -33.30 15.57
C ALA A 18 -62.78 -33.81 14.12
N ALA A 19 -62.70 -32.91 13.12
CA ALA A 19 -62.60 -33.29 11.71
C ALA A 19 -61.21 -33.85 11.35
N LEU A 20 -60.14 -33.35 11.98
CA LEU A 20 -58.80 -33.96 11.92
C LEU A 20 -58.75 -35.31 12.65
N LEU A 21 -59.49 -35.52 13.74
CA LEU A 21 -59.50 -36.83 14.41
C LEU A 21 -60.25 -37.91 13.61
N LEU A 22 -61.27 -37.55 12.82
CA LEU A 22 -61.98 -38.50 11.95
C LEU A 22 -61.32 -38.70 10.57
N ALA A 23 -60.63 -37.70 10.03
CA ALA A 23 -59.93 -37.82 8.74
C ALA A 23 -58.63 -38.64 8.78
N TYR A 24 -58.15 -38.99 9.98
CA TYR A 24 -56.96 -39.82 10.22
C TYR A 24 -57.29 -41.14 10.95
N ALA A 25 -58.56 -41.53 11.04
CA ALA A 25 -58.91 -42.84 11.57
C ALA A 25 -58.38 -43.90 10.60
N THR A 26 -57.32 -44.62 11.01
CA THR A 26 -56.81 -45.77 10.26
C THR A 26 -57.93 -46.82 10.20
N PRO A 27 -58.44 -47.20 9.02
CA PRO A 27 -59.36 -48.32 8.94
C PRO A 27 -58.65 -49.54 9.52
N ALA A 28 -59.32 -50.24 10.44
CA ALA A 28 -58.79 -51.49 10.97
C ALA A 28 -58.66 -52.51 9.83
N LEU A 29 -57.61 -53.33 9.86
CA LEU A 29 -57.40 -54.40 8.89
C LEU A 29 -58.62 -55.34 8.88
N THR A 30 -59.26 -55.51 7.72
CA THR A 30 -60.46 -56.34 7.57
C THR A 30 -60.21 -57.66 6.84
N ALA A 31 -59.47 -57.66 5.72
CA ALA A 31 -59.06 -58.86 4.98
C ALA A 31 -57.90 -58.57 4.02
N SER A 32 -57.19 -59.61 3.55
CA SER A 32 -56.18 -59.50 2.49
C SER A 32 -56.70 -60.17 1.21
N THR A 33 -56.65 -59.47 0.07
CA THR A 33 -57.11 -59.97 -1.23
C THR A 33 -56.03 -59.80 -2.30
N TYR A 34 -55.73 -60.89 -3.00
CA TYR A 34 -54.68 -60.93 -4.01
C TYR A 34 -55.27 -60.75 -5.40
N TRP A 35 -54.57 -60.00 -6.23
CA TRP A 35 -54.86 -59.93 -7.65
C TRP A 35 -54.57 -61.26 -8.32
N LEU A 36 -55.52 -61.71 -9.12
CA LEU A 36 -55.45 -62.89 -9.96
C LEU A 36 -55.29 -62.48 -11.43
N GLY A 37 -56.07 -61.49 -11.86
CA GLY A 37 -56.31 -61.20 -13.27
C GLY A 37 -56.91 -62.40 -14.00
N GLU A 38 -57.70 -62.16 -15.04
CA GLU A 38 -58.15 -63.22 -15.93
C GLU A 38 -57.62 -62.97 -17.34
N PRO A 39 -56.42 -63.52 -17.68
CA PRO A 39 -55.83 -63.33 -19.01
C PRO A 39 -56.73 -63.81 -20.17
N SER A 40 -57.72 -64.66 -19.87
CA SER A 40 -58.70 -65.19 -20.81
C SER A 40 -59.95 -64.32 -21.00
N ASP A 41 -60.18 -63.31 -20.16
CA ASP A 41 -61.29 -62.36 -20.33
C ASP A 41 -60.78 -61.06 -21.00
N PRO A 42 -60.96 -60.90 -22.33
CA PRO A 42 -60.47 -59.74 -23.06
C PRO A 42 -61.27 -58.45 -22.77
N ILE A 43 -62.37 -58.53 -22.00
CA ILE A 43 -63.25 -57.39 -21.72
C ILE A 43 -62.98 -56.83 -20.32
N PHE A 44 -62.82 -57.69 -19.31
CA PHE A 44 -62.66 -57.27 -17.90
C PHE A 44 -61.43 -57.83 -17.19
N GLY A 45 -60.55 -58.58 -17.87
CA GLY A 45 -59.42 -59.31 -17.26
C GLY A 45 -58.43 -58.44 -16.46
N SER A 46 -58.39 -57.13 -16.73
CA SER A 46 -57.49 -56.15 -16.09
C SER A 46 -58.23 -55.05 -15.29
N ASP A 47 -59.55 -55.13 -15.12
CA ASP A 47 -60.36 -54.10 -14.42
C ASP A 47 -60.35 -54.31 -12.89
N TRP A 48 -60.00 -53.28 -12.12
CA TRP A 48 -59.99 -53.30 -10.65
C TRP A 48 -61.34 -53.70 -10.05
N ASN A 49 -62.46 -53.26 -10.64
CA ASN A 49 -63.80 -53.43 -10.07
C ASN A 49 -64.45 -54.77 -10.42
N HIS A 50 -63.75 -55.66 -11.12
CA HIS A 50 -64.27 -56.97 -11.47
C HIS A 50 -63.91 -58.01 -10.39
N GLY A 51 -64.90 -58.48 -9.63
CA GLY A 51 -64.68 -59.30 -8.44
C GLY A 51 -63.95 -60.63 -8.65
N SER A 52 -63.98 -61.22 -9.85
CA SER A 52 -63.22 -62.45 -10.15
C SER A 52 -61.73 -62.22 -10.31
N ASN A 53 -61.30 -60.98 -10.53
CA ASN A 53 -59.88 -60.63 -10.60
C ASN A 53 -59.20 -60.65 -9.21
N TRP A 54 -59.96 -60.92 -8.15
CA TRP A 54 -59.51 -60.89 -6.76
C TRP A 54 -59.84 -62.19 -6.01
N THR A 55 -58.93 -62.67 -5.16
CA THR A 55 -59.15 -63.92 -4.40
C THR A 55 -60.31 -63.86 -3.40
N ALA A 56 -60.65 -62.66 -2.90
CA ALA A 56 -61.70 -62.45 -1.91
C ALA A 56 -62.69 -61.35 -2.33
N GLY A 57 -62.91 -61.18 -3.64
CA GLY A 57 -63.73 -60.10 -4.20
C GLY A 57 -63.00 -58.75 -4.23
N VAL A 58 -63.66 -57.74 -4.82
CA VAL A 58 -63.10 -56.39 -4.99
C VAL A 58 -62.72 -55.83 -3.61
N PRO A 59 -61.48 -55.31 -3.43
CA PRO A 59 -61.02 -54.73 -2.16
C PRO A 59 -61.95 -53.60 -1.68
N GLY A 60 -62.39 -53.69 -0.42
CA GLY A 60 -63.22 -52.71 0.27
C GLY A 60 -62.47 -51.89 1.32
N ALA A 61 -63.21 -51.15 2.14
CA ALA A 61 -62.63 -50.32 3.19
C ALA A 61 -61.99 -51.18 4.30
N GLY A 62 -60.72 -50.92 4.61
CA GLY A 62 -59.91 -51.67 5.58
C GLY A 62 -59.17 -52.89 5.02
N ASP A 63 -59.43 -53.26 3.76
CA ASP A 63 -58.77 -54.42 3.16
C ASP A 63 -57.33 -54.11 2.73
N GLU A 64 -56.53 -55.15 2.56
CA GLU A 64 -55.25 -55.10 1.86
C GLU A 64 -55.45 -55.56 0.42
N ALA A 65 -55.06 -54.72 -0.53
CA ALA A 65 -55.04 -55.04 -1.95
C ALA A 65 -53.61 -55.40 -2.36
N LEU A 66 -53.37 -56.65 -2.76
CA LEU A 66 -52.04 -57.17 -3.05
C LEU A 66 -51.87 -57.52 -4.55
N LEU A 67 -51.18 -56.66 -5.29
CA LEU A 67 -50.76 -56.85 -6.69
C LEU A 67 -49.34 -57.43 -6.73
N VAL A 68 -49.14 -58.66 -6.25
CA VAL A 68 -47.79 -59.20 -5.96
C VAL A 68 -47.54 -60.64 -6.45
N ARG A 69 -48.50 -61.28 -7.12
CA ARG A 69 -48.39 -62.68 -7.55
C ARG A 69 -47.67 -62.83 -8.90
N ALA A 70 -46.58 -63.59 -8.98
CA ALA A 70 -45.96 -63.86 -10.27
C ALA A 70 -46.87 -64.73 -11.18
N GLY A 71 -46.88 -64.47 -12.49
CA GLY A 71 -47.59 -65.27 -13.49
C GLY A 71 -49.09 -64.95 -13.67
N THR A 72 -49.59 -63.89 -13.04
CA THR A 72 -50.92 -63.32 -13.25
C THR A 72 -50.89 -62.23 -14.34
N ASP A 73 -52.05 -61.71 -14.75
CA ASP A 73 -52.09 -60.51 -15.60
C ASP A 73 -51.46 -59.32 -14.85
N PRO A 74 -50.34 -58.75 -15.32
CA PRO A 74 -49.66 -57.67 -14.60
C PRO A 74 -50.37 -56.32 -14.73
N PHE A 75 -51.34 -56.18 -15.63
CA PHE A 75 -52.03 -54.91 -15.87
C PHE A 75 -53.26 -54.76 -14.98
N VAL A 76 -53.38 -53.64 -14.27
CA VAL A 76 -54.54 -53.31 -13.42
C VAL A 76 -55.01 -51.89 -13.72
N PHE A 77 -56.27 -51.71 -14.11
CA PHE A 77 -56.86 -50.41 -14.42
C PHE A 77 -57.80 -49.93 -13.30
N TYR A 78 -57.49 -48.76 -12.73
CA TYR A 78 -58.33 -48.03 -11.78
C TYR A 78 -58.86 -46.76 -12.45
N HIS A 79 -60.18 -46.55 -12.45
CA HIS A 79 -60.82 -45.48 -13.25
C HIS A 79 -62.03 -44.86 -12.51
N ASP A 80 -62.65 -43.83 -13.08
CA ASP A 80 -63.77 -43.08 -12.47
C ASP A 80 -65.03 -43.92 -12.14
N GLY A 81 -65.11 -45.15 -12.67
CA GLY A 81 -66.20 -46.08 -12.40
C GLY A 81 -66.03 -46.89 -11.11
N VAL A 82 -64.88 -46.77 -10.44
CA VAL A 82 -64.60 -47.43 -9.16
C VAL A 82 -65.06 -46.53 -8.02
N ALA A 83 -65.92 -47.04 -7.13
CA ALA A 83 -66.33 -46.31 -5.93
C ALA A 83 -65.11 -46.01 -5.05
N PRO A 84 -65.04 -44.87 -4.33
CA PRO A 84 -63.90 -44.57 -3.48
C PRO A 84 -63.63 -45.69 -2.47
N VAL A 85 -62.43 -46.25 -2.50
CA VAL A 85 -61.99 -47.32 -1.60
C VAL A 85 -60.99 -46.75 -0.59
N ALA A 86 -61.15 -47.12 0.70
CA ALA A 86 -60.27 -46.75 1.79
C ALA A 86 -59.53 -47.98 2.34
N LEU A 87 -58.49 -48.42 1.63
CA LEU A 87 -57.68 -49.59 1.95
C LEU A 87 -56.90 -49.39 3.25
N HIS A 88 -56.60 -50.51 3.94
CA HIS A 88 -55.52 -50.51 4.92
C HIS A 88 -54.18 -50.38 4.19
N THR A 89 -53.84 -51.33 3.32
CA THR A 89 -52.57 -51.32 2.56
C THR A 89 -52.78 -51.64 1.08
N LEU A 90 -52.11 -50.92 0.19
CA LEU A 90 -51.94 -51.27 -1.22
C LEU A 90 -50.51 -51.73 -1.45
N GLN A 91 -50.34 -52.91 -2.03
CA GLN A 91 -49.03 -53.48 -2.36
C GLN A 91 -48.91 -53.77 -3.85
N ILE A 92 -47.81 -53.34 -4.49
CA ILE A 92 -47.57 -53.53 -5.92
C ILE A 92 -46.15 -54.08 -6.11
N GLY A 93 -46.04 -55.26 -6.74
CA GLY A 93 -44.78 -55.97 -6.94
C GLY A 93 -44.89 -57.03 -8.03
N SER A 94 -43.84 -57.83 -8.20
CA SER A 94 -43.81 -58.94 -9.18
C SER A 94 -44.25 -58.56 -10.61
N ASP A 95 -43.71 -57.44 -11.12
CA ASP A 95 -43.95 -56.84 -12.45
C ASP A 95 -45.35 -56.24 -12.66
N HIS A 96 -46.18 -56.09 -11.62
CA HIS A 96 -47.50 -55.46 -11.77
C HIS A 96 -47.43 -53.96 -12.03
N MET A 97 -48.40 -53.49 -12.82
CA MET A 97 -48.60 -52.09 -13.20
C MET A 97 -50.04 -51.67 -12.92
N LEU A 98 -50.22 -50.80 -11.92
CA LEU A 98 -51.48 -50.14 -11.63
C LEU A 98 -51.60 -48.84 -12.44
N TYR A 99 -52.54 -48.80 -13.38
CA TYR A 99 -52.90 -47.61 -14.15
C TYR A 99 -54.07 -46.90 -13.49
N GLN A 100 -53.81 -45.80 -12.78
CA GLN A 100 -54.84 -44.92 -12.26
C GLN A 100 -55.22 -43.85 -13.29
N LEU A 101 -56.31 -44.12 -14.01
CA LEU A 101 -56.85 -43.28 -15.08
C LEU A 101 -57.93 -42.28 -14.58
N GLY A 102 -58.33 -42.35 -13.31
CA GLY A 102 -59.38 -41.53 -12.70
C GLY A 102 -59.72 -42.00 -11.28
N GLY A 103 -60.83 -41.50 -10.71
CA GLY A 103 -61.38 -41.93 -9.42
C GLY A 103 -60.59 -41.45 -8.20
N THR A 104 -61.04 -41.86 -7.01
CA THR A 104 -60.33 -41.62 -5.73
C THR A 104 -59.89 -42.95 -5.14
N LEU A 105 -58.60 -43.19 -5.07
CA LEU A 105 -57.98 -44.34 -4.39
C LEU A 105 -57.44 -43.84 -3.05
N GLN A 106 -57.80 -44.51 -1.95
CA GLN A 106 -57.26 -44.18 -0.64
C GLN A 106 -56.67 -45.42 0.03
N SER A 107 -55.53 -45.24 0.69
CA SER A 107 -54.83 -46.30 1.44
C SER A 107 -54.22 -45.72 2.72
N THR A 108 -54.00 -46.55 3.74
CA THR A 108 -53.19 -46.10 4.90
C THR A 108 -51.71 -46.16 4.56
N TYR A 109 -51.29 -47.27 3.96
CA TYR A 109 -49.95 -47.47 3.44
C TYR A 109 -50.02 -47.85 1.96
N GLU A 110 -49.12 -47.30 1.17
CA GLU A 110 -48.93 -47.73 -0.21
C GLU A 110 -47.48 -48.14 -0.42
N LEU A 111 -47.27 -49.38 -0.86
CA LEU A 111 -45.97 -49.99 -1.03
C LEU A 111 -45.81 -50.43 -2.49
N VAL A 112 -44.88 -49.79 -3.20
CA VAL A 112 -44.58 -50.06 -4.61
C VAL A 112 -43.17 -50.65 -4.70
N GLY A 113 -43.01 -51.78 -5.40
CA GLY A 113 -41.79 -52.58 -5.36
C GLY A 113 -41.70 -53.35 -4.04
N VAL A 114 -42.51 -54.39 -3.92
CA VAL A 114 -42.50 -55.35 -2.80
C VAL A 114 -42.34 -56.78 -3.32
N ASN A 115 -41.74 -57.63 -2.50
CA ASN A 115 -41.69 -59.07 -2.72
C ASN A 115 -42.96 -59.71 -2.13
N CYS A 116 -43.42 -60.82 -2.73
CA CYS A 116 -44.45 -61.60 -2.07
C CYS A 116 -43.86 -62.60 -1.07
N TYR A 117 -44.35 -62.57 0.17
CA TYR A 117 -43.98 -63.54 1.21
C TYR A 117 -45.13 -64.54 1.45
N SER A 118 -44.76 -65.81 1.64
CA SER A 118 -45.61 -66.95 2.05
C SER A 118 -46.71 -67.47 1.10
N ASP A 119 -47.51 -66.63 0.42
CA ASP A 119 -48.76 -67.08 -0.21
C ASP A 119 -48.79 -67.09 -1.76
N CYS A 120 -47.71 -66.68 -2.43
CA CYS A 120 -47.69 -66.52 -3.91
C CYS A 120 -47.02 -67.64 -4.72
N GLY A 121 -46.52 -68.70 -4.07
CA GLY A 121 -45.89 -69.86 -4.75
C GLY A 121 -44.49 -69.62 -5.36
N SER A 122 -44.06 -68.38 -5.57
CA SER A 122 -42.67 -67.99 -5.92
C SER A 122 -42.38 -66.56 -5.45
N SER A 123 -41.10 -66.21 -5.28
CA SER A 123 -40.67 -64.92 -4.68
C SER A 123 -40.83 -63.68 -5.58
N GLY A 124 -41.35 -63.82 -6.80
CA GLY A 124 -41.53 -62.70 -7.73
C GLY A 124 -40.24 -61.96 -8.11
N SER A 125 -40.34 -60.94 -8.97
CA SER A 125 -39.23 -60.05 -9.33
C SER A 125 -39.01 -58.91 -8.32
N GLY A 126 -40.00 -58.64 -7.45
CA GLY A 126 -40.00 -57.48 -6.57
C GLY A 126 -40.19 -56.14 -7.29
N VAL A 127 -40.48 -56.16 -8.60
CA VAL A 127 -40.65 -54.93 -9.40
C VAL A 127 -42.12 -54.49 -9.38
N GLY A 128 -42.43 -53.22 -9.17
CA GLY A 128 -43.82 -52.73 -9.20
C GLY A 128 -43.96 -51.32 -9.73
N PHE A 129 -45.09 -51.02 -10.37
CA PHE A 129 -45.38 -49.71 -10.97
C PHE A 129 -46.77 -49.19 -10.58
N HIS A 130 -46.83 -47.92 -10.18
CA HIS A 130 -48.08 -47.15 -10.12
C HIS A 130 -47.99 -45.99 -11.11
N LEU A 131 -48.86 -45.98 -12.11
CA LEU A 131 -48.95 -45.00 -13.18
C LEU A 131 -50.24 -44.19 -13.03
N GLN A 132 -50.14 -43.00 -12.44
CA GLN A 132 -51.26 -42.09 -12.21
C GLN A 132 -51.32 -41.01 -13.29
N SER A 133 -52.37 -41.05 -14.12
CA SER A 133 -52.60 -40.07 -15.19
C SER A 133 -53.79 -39.15 -14.95
N ALA A 134 -54.64 -39.42 -13.95
CA ALA A 134 -55.70 -38.54 -13.47
C ALA A 134 -56.19 -39.02 -12.07
N GLY A 135 -57.26 -38.40 -11.57
CA GLY A 135 -57.87 -38.80 -10.28
C GLY A 135 -57.06 -38.37 -9.05
N SER A 136 -57.49 -38.84 -7.88
CA SER A 136 -56.87 -38.57 -6.58
C SER A 136 -56.36 -39.86 -5.96
N ASN A 137 -55.08 -39.89 -5.59
CA ASN A 137 -54.50 -40.91 -4.72
C ASN A 137 -54.22 -40.30 -3.34
N VAL A 138 -54.81 -40.86 -2.29
CA VAL A 138 -54.67 -40.37 -0.91
C VAL A 138 -54.07 -41.47 -0.04
N VAL A 139 -52.82 -41.30 0.36
CA VAL A 139 -52.11 -42.20 1.25
C VAL A 139 -52.07 -41.58 2.64
N ASN A 140 -52.77 -42.13 3.63
CA ASN A 140 -52.94 -41.46 4.93
C ASN A 140 -51.65 -41.39 5.74
N LEU A 141 -50.76 -42.38 5.63
CA LEU A 141 -49.46 -42.40 6.32
C LEU A 141 -48.31 -42.36 5.32
N ASP A 142 -47.77 -43.53 4.94
CA ASP A 142 -46.54 -43.60 4.16
C ASP A 142 -46.77 -44.15 2.76
N LEU A 143 -46.21 -43.46 1.76
CA LEU A 143 -45.93 -44.03 0.44
C LEU A 143 -44.48 -44.48 0.42
N ARG A 144 -44.26 -45.76 0.11
CA ARG A 144 -42.93 -46.37 0.01
C ARG A 144 -42.71 -46.94 -1.38
N VAL A 145 -41.61 -46.56 -2.01
CA VAL A 145 -41.27 -46.96 -3.38
C VAL A 145 -39.89 -47.65 -3.36
N GLY A 146 -39.79 -48.88 -3.84
CA GLY A 146 -38.66 -49.77 -3.59
C GLY A 146 -38.61 -50.16 -2.12
N ASN A 147 -39.62 -50.90 -1.66
CA ASN A 147 -39.85 -51.14 -0.23
C ASN A 147 -38.97 -52.24 0.36
N ASP A 148 -38.79 -53.34 -0.38
CA ASP A 148 -38.12 -54.53 0.13
C ASP A 148 -36.69 -54.65 -0.41
N ALA A 149 -35.83 -55.38 0.31
CA ALA A 149 -34.51 -55.74 -0.20
C ALA A 149 -34.62 -56.53 -1.52
N GLY A 150 -33.82 -56.14 -2.51
CA GLY A 150 -33.83 -56.71 -3.88
C GLY A 150 -34.95 -56.20 -4.78
N SER A 151 -35.84 -55.33 -4.29
CA SER A 151 -37.02 -54.85 -5.02
C SER A 151 -36.77 -53.53 -5.77
N SER A 152 -37.64 -53.23 -6.75
CA SER A 152 -37.62 -51.98 -7.51
C SER A 152 -39.03 -51.42 -7.68
N GLY A 153 -39.31 -50.25 -7.11
CA GLY A 153 -40.61 -49.58 -7.26
C GLY A 153 -40.54 -48.36 -8.17
N THR A 154 -41.60 -48.11 -8.92
CA THR A 154 -41.77 -46.85 -9.68
C THR A 154 -43.17 -46.25 -9.46
N TYR A 155 -43.24 -44.99 -9.04
CA TYR A 155 -44.46 -44.18 -9.07
C TYR A 155 -44.34 -43.10 -10.14
N HIS A 156 -45.29 -43.03 -11.06
CA HIS A 156 -45.33 -42.02 -12.12
C HIS A 156 -46.62 -41.20 -12.02
N LEU A 157 -46.50 -39.91 -11.70
CA LEU A 157 -47.57 -38.92 -11.70
C LEU A 157 -47.48 -38.05 -12.97
N SER A 158 -48.32 -38.32 -13.97
CA SER A 158 -48.41 -37.45 -15.16
C SER A 158 -49.46 -36.35 -15.00
N ASN A 159 -50.55 -36.59 -14.25
CA ASN A 159 -51.55 -35.59 -13.89
C ASN A 159 -52.43 -36.10 -12.71
N GLY A 160 -53.27 -35.24 -12.12
CA GLY A 160 -54.09 -35.58 -10.95
C GLY A 160 -53.48 -35.13 -9.63
N THR A 161 -53.92 -35.71 -8.52
CA THR A 161 -53.45 -35.36 -7.16
C THR A 161 -52.93 -36.59 -6.41
N LEU A 162 -51.71 -36.51 -5.90
CA LEU A 162 -51.14 -37.45 -4.93
C LEU A 162 -51.01 -36.73 -3.59
N SER A 163 -51.68 -37.22 -2.55
CA SER A 163 -51.65 -36.66 -1.20
C SER A 163 -51.19 -37.70 -0.20
N VAL A 164 -50.00 -37.54 0.35
CA VAL A 164 -49.40 -38.43 1.36
C VAL A 164 -49.40 -37.72 2.71
N GLY A 165 -50.06 -38.30 3.71
CA GLY A 165 -50.32 -37.67 4.99
C GLY A 165 -49.11 -37.59 5.92
N ARG A 166 -48.14 -38.51 5.79
CA ARG A 166 -46.91 -38.52 6.59
C ARG A 166 -45.65 -38.46 5.72
N ASP A 167 -45.06 -39.60 5.35
CA ASP A 167 -43.75 -39.64 4.72
C ASP A 167 -43.80 -40.31 3.34
N VAL A 168 -43.04 -39.77 2.38
CA VAL A 168 -42.73 -40.43 1.12
C VAL A 168 -41.30 -40.93 1.18
N VAL A 169 -41.09 -42.22 0.99
CA VAL A 169 -39.76 -42.84 1.05
C VAL A 169 -39.48 -43.63 -0.22
N ALA A 170 -38.49 -43.21 -0.99
CA ALA A 170 -37.98 -43.93 -2.16
C ALA A 170 -36.64 -44.59 -1.84
N GLY A 171 -36.50 -45.90 -2.07
CA GLY A 171 -35.34 -46.68 -1.65
C GLY A 171 -35.35 -46.87 -0.14
N THR A 172 -36.20 -47.79 0.33
CA THR A 172 -36.39 -48.06 1.77
C THR A 172 -36.11 -49.52 2.13
N ASN A 173 -36.08 -49.78 3.44
CA ASN A 173 -35.99 -51.10 4.03
C ASN A 173 -36.77 -51.13 5.36
N TYR A 174 -37.57 -52.17 5.56
CA TYR A 174 -38.14 -52.52 6.84
C TYR A 174 -37.16 -53.48 7.56
N VAL A 175 -36.30 -52.90 8.41
CA VAL A 175 -35.46 -53.53 9.47
C VAL A 175 -34.84 -54.91 9.15
N ASP A 176 -33.50 -54.97 9.11
CA ASP A 176 -32.64 -56.18 9.23
C ASP A 176 -32.49 -57.13 8.02
N VAL A 177 -32.61 -56.66 6.78
CA VAL A 177 -32.39 -57.51 5.58
C VAL A 177 -31.22 -57.03 4.72
N ILE A 178 -30.32 -57.97 4.36
CA ILE A 178 -29.20 -57.78 3.42
C ILE A 178 -29.75 -57.67 2.00
N GLY A 179 -29.57 -56.52 1.34
CA GLY A 179 -29.86 -56.32 -0.08
C GLY A 179 -30.17 -54.86 -0.44
N SER A 180 -29.99 -54.48 -1.70
CA SER A 180 -30.28 -53.13 -2.20
C SER A 180 -31.73 -53.00 -2.67
N SER A 181 -32.34 -51.83 -2.55
CA SER A 181 -33.64 -51.53 -3.18
C SER A 181 -33.55 -50.24 -3.98
N THR A 182 -34.38 -50.12 -5.02
CA THR A 182 -34.45 -48.93 -5.86
C THR A 182 -35.87 -48.37 -5.88
N GLY A 183 -36.03 -47.11 -5.46
CA GLY A 183 -37.28 -46.38 -5.56
C GLY A 183 -37.20 -45.24 -6.56
N VAL A 184 -38.16 -45.16 -7.49
CA VAL A 184 -38.22 -44.10 -8.50
C VAL A 184 -39.58 -43.40 -8.45
N ILE A 185 -39.57 -42.07 -8.33
CA ILE A 185 -40.76 -41.24 -8.44
C ILE A 185 -40.57 -40.27 -9.61
N ILE A 186 -41.52 -40.23 -10.54
CA ILE A 186 -41.51 -39.36 -11.71
C ILE A 186 -42.76 -38.49 -11.65
N GLN A 187 -42.61 -37.18 -11.74
CA GLN A 187 -43.70 -36.22 -11.80
C GLN A 187 -43.57 -35.35 -13.06
N GLU A 188 -44.46 -35.56 -14.03
CA GLU A 188 -44.54 -34.76 -15.25
C GLU A 188 -45.62 -33.66 -15.15
N GLY A 189 -46.57 -33.81 -14.24
CA GLY A 189 -47.67 -32.87 -14.01
C GLY A 189 -48.39 -33.09 -12.67
N GLY A 190 -49.60 -32.56 -12.53
CA GLY A 190 -50.42 -32.73 -11.32
C GLY A 190 -49.85 -32.07 -10.05
N THR A 191 -50.44 -32.43 -8.90
CA THR A 191 -50.04 -31.93 -7.57
C THR A 191 -49.67 -33.09 -6.65
N HIS A 192 -48.49 -33.02 -6.04
CA HIS A 192 -48.02 -33.96 -5.02
C HIS A 192 -47.84 -33.22 -3.69
N SER A 193 -48.56 -33.64 -2.64
CA SER A 193 -48.43 -33.12 -1.28
C SER A 193 -47.89 -34.20 -0.36
N VAL A 194 -46.83 -33.90 0.39
CA VAL A 194 -46.22 -34.75 1.41
C VAL A 194 -46.37 -34.07 2.76
N GLY A 195 -47.01 -34.73 3.73
CA GLY A 195 -47.35 -34.12 5.01
C GLY A 195 -46.14 -33.77 5.88
N ARG A 196 -45.10 -34.61 5.87
CA ARG A 196 -43.90 -34.45 6.69
C ARG A 196 -42.62 -34.58 5.85
N TYR A 197 -42.08 -35.77 5.62
CA TYR A 197 -40.78 -35.94 4.96
C TYR A 197 -40.86 -36.55 3.56
N LEU A 198 -40.06 -35.99 2.64
CA LEU A 198 -39.65 -36.69 1.42
C LEU A 198 -38.25 -37.24 1.62
N ILE A 199 -38.07 -38.55 1.51
CA ILE A 199 -36.80 -39.25 1.76
C ILE A 199 -36.41 -40.07 0.54
N LEU A 200 -35.22 -39.81 -0.02
CA LEU A 200 -34.65 -40.55 -1.15
C LEU A 200 -33.38 -41.27 -0.68
N GLY A 201 -33.31 -42.59 -0.77
CA GLY A 201 -32.18 -43.38 -0.26
C GLY A 201 -32.18 -43.44 1.27
N GLY A 202 -33.26 -43.95 1.84
CA GLY A 202 -33.54 -43.88 3.28
C GLY A 202 -32.62 -44.72 4.17
N TRP A 203 -31.84 -45.64 3.60
CA TRP A 203 -30.96 -46.55 4.33
C TRP A 203 -29.70 -46.88 3.52
N SER A 204 -28.64 -47.33 4.20
CA SER A 204 -27.37 -47.73 3.57
C SER A 204 -27.58 -48.82 2.52
N GLY A 205 -27.07 -48.63 1.30
CA GLY A 205 -27.22 -49.56 0.18
C GLY A 205 -28.56 -49.47 -0.58
N HIS A 206 -29.42 -48.50 -0.25
CA HIS A 206 -30.69 -48.26 -0.93
C HIS A 206 -30.68 -46.96 -1.72
N ASP A 207 -31.28 -47.00 -2.92
CA ASP A 207 -31.26 -45.91 -3.89
C ASP A 207 -32.65 -45.30 -4.07
N GLY A 208 -32.78 -43.99 -3.91
CA GLY A 208 -34.02 -43.26 -4.16
C GLY A 208 -33.86 -42.17 -5.22
N THR A 209 -34.77 -42.10 -6.18
CA THR A 209 -34.79 -41.05 -7.21
C THR A 209 -36.14 -40.34 -7.25
N TYR A 210 -36.12 -39.01 -7.32
CA TYR A 210 -37.28 -38.18 -7.63
C TYR A 210 -36.99 -37.31 -8.86
N THR A 211 -37.82 -37.38 -9.89
CA THR A 211 -37.72 -36.54 -11.10
C THR A 211 -38.95 -35.65 -11.22
N LEU A 212 -38.78 -34.34 -11.11
CA LEU A 212 -39.80 -33.31 -11.32
C LEU A 212 -39.60 -32.63 -12.69
N ALA A 213 -40.37 -33.06 -13.69
CA ALA A 213 -40.40 -32.46 -15.01
C ALA A 213 -41.47 -31.37 -15.15
N GLY A 214 -42.55 -31.44 -14.37
CA GLY A 214 -43.65 -30.47 -14.35
C GLY A 214 -44.59 -30.67 -13.15
N GLY A 215 -45.61 -29.81 -12.99
CA GLY A 215 -46.54 -29.88 -11.85
C GLY A 215 -46.03 -29.19 -10.58
N ASN A 216 -46.66 -29.50 -9.44
CA ASN A 216 -46.33 -28.91 -8.13
C ASN A 216 -46.03 -30.01 -7.09
N LEU A 217 -44.90 -29.90 -6.39
CA LEU A 217 -44.54 -30.71 -5.23
C LEU A 217 -44.51 -29.82 -3.98
N THR A 218 -45.20 -30.24 -2.91
CA THR A 218 -45.12 -29.59 -1.59
C THR A 218 -44.76 -30.61 -0.52
N VAL A 219 -43.68 -30.34 0.22
CA VAL A 219 -43.23 -31.13 1.38
C VAL A 219 -43.42 -30.30 2.65
N GLY A 220 -44.24 -30.80 3.56
CA GLY A 220 -44.71 -30.08 4.75
C GLY A 220 -43.66 -29.87 5.84
N LEU A 221 -42.61 -30.68 5.87
CA LEU A 221 -41.45 -30.50 6.74
C LEU A 221 -40.15 -30.52 5.92
N ASP A 222 -39.34 -31.57 5.99
CA ASP A 222 -38.00 -31.58 5.40
C ASP A 222 -37.89 -32.55 4.21
N THR A 223 -37.01 -32.23 3.26
CA THR A 223 -36.62 -33.13 2.18
C THR A 223 -35.22 -33.66 2.45
N TYR A 224 -35.04 -34.98 2.39
CA TYR A 224 -33.76 -35.66 2.57
C TYR A 224 -33.38 -36.43 1.30
N VAL A 225 -32.27 -36.05 0.69
CA VAL A 225 -31.70 -36.72 -0.49
C VAL A 225 -30.42 -37.41 -0.06
N GLY A 226 -30.47 -38.74 0.07
CA GLY A 226 -29.38 -39.59 0.51
C GLY A 226 -28.99 -39.39 1.98
N PRO A 227 -29.93 -39.45 2.96
CA PRO A 227 -29.56 -39.32 4.37
C PRO A 227 -28.63 -40.45 4.82
N TYR A 228 -28.84 -41.69 4.34
CA TYR A 228 -28.04 -42.86 4.72
C TYR A 228 -27.58 -43.68 3.50
N GLY A 229 -28.42 -43.78 2.46
CA GLY A 229 -28.10 -44.43 1.18
C GLY A 229 -27.75 -43.43 0.08
N SER A 230 -28.12 -43.75 -1.16
CA SER A 230 -27.95 -42.88 -2.32
C SER A 230 -29.26 -42.20 -2.69
N GLY A 231 -29.27 -40.87 -2.75
CA GLY A 231 -30.43 -40.09 -3.16
C GLY A 231 -30.17 -39.27 -4.41
N LEU A 232 -31.14 -39.20 -5.32
CA LEU A 232 -31.10 -38.37 -6.52
C LEU A 232 -32.38 -37.56 -6.69
N TYR A 233 -32.30 -36.25 -6.57
CA TYR A 233 -33.38 -35.33 -6.91
C TYR A 233 -33.06 -34.63 -8.24
N LYS A 234 -33.98 -34.67 -9.21
CA LYS A 234 -33.85 -34.03 -10.52
C LYS A 234 -35.04 -33.12 -10.76
N GLN A 235 -34.79 -31.87 -11.13
CA GLN A 235 -35.83 -30.93 -11.51
C GLN A 235 -35.49 -30.26 -12.83
N SER A 236 -36.39 -30.39 -13.81
CA SER A 236 -36.27 -29.72 -15.11
C SER A 236 -37.42 -28.74 -15.39
N GLY A 237 -38.47 -28.76 -14.57
CA GLY A 237 -39.62 -27.86 -14.64
C GLY A 237 -40.46 -27.90 -13.37
N GLY A 238 -41.67 -27.32 -13.41
CA GLY A 238 -42.60 -27.31 -12.28
C GLY A 238 -42.14 -26.50 -11.06
N THR A 239 -42.90 -26.58 -9.97
CA THR A 239 -42.58 -25.96 -8.68
C THR A 239 -42.37 -27.02 -7.61
N SER A 240 -41.34 -26.85 -6.79
CA SER A 240 -41.03 -27.71 -5.64
C SER A 240 -40.88 -26.84 -4.41
N THR A 241 -41.67 -27.10 -3.37
CA THR A 241 -41.63 -26.35 -2.12
C THR A 241 -41.37 -27.30 -0.96
N THR A 242 -40.25 -27.12 -0.27
CA THR A 242 -39.98 -27.76 1.03
C THR A 242 -40.17 -26.69 2.11
N VAL A 243 -41.13 -26.87 3.01
CA VAL A 243 -41.46 -25.86 4.05
C VAL A 243 -40.33 -25.72 5.09
N GLY A 244 -39.65 -26.82 5.40
CA GLY A 244 -38.52 -26.92 6.30
C GLY A 244 -37.17 -26.87 5.59
N ASP A 245 -36.27 -27.74 6.01
CA ASP A 245 -34.92 -27.86 5.48
C ASP A 245 -34.86 -28.85 4.30
N PHE A 246 -33.99 -28.58 3.34
CA PHE A 246 -33.69 -29.48 2.24
C PHE A 246 -32.25 -29.96 2.40
N HIS A 247 -32.06 -31.23 2.73
CA HIS A 247 -30.76 -31.87 2.90
C HIS A 247 -30.37 -32.66 1.64
N VAL A 248 -29.18 -32.39 1.13
CA VAL A 248 -28.57 -33.10 0.00
C VAL A 248 -27.27 -33.73 0.49
N GLY A 249 -27.27 -35.06 0.64
CA GLY A 249 -26.13 -35.82 1.11
C GLY A 249 -25.99 -35.79 2.61
N GLY A 250 -26.46 -36.86 3.25
CA GLY A 250 -26.40 -37.07 4.69
C GLY A 250 -27.50 -36.37 5.50
N SER A 251 -27.45 -36.58 6.82
CA SER A 251 -28.36 -36.04 7.83
C SER A 251 -27.62 -35.93 9.17
N ILE A 252 -28.30 -35.54 10.25
CA ILE A 252 -27.67 -35.40 11.58
C ILE A 252 -27.09 -36.73 12.08
N ASP A 253 -27.70 -37.85 11.70
CA ASP A 253 -27.30 -39.19 12.12
C ASP A 253 -26.79 -40.06 10.94
N GLY A 254 -26.81 -39.52 9.72
CA GLY A 254 -26.60 -40.28 8.49
C GLY A 254 -25.50 -39.70 7.61
N ARG A 255 -24.67 -40.58 7.05
CA ARG A 255 -23.50 -40.22 6.21
C ARG A 255 -23.67 -40.65 4.75
N GLY A 256 -24.91 -40.63 4.25
CA GLY A 256 -25.23 -41.04 2.89
C GLY A 256 -24.70 -40.09 1.81
N GLU A 257 -25.01 -40.42 0.55
CA GLU A 257 -24.63 -39.68 -0.64
C GLU A 257 -25.88 -39.13 -1.34
N GLY A 258 -25.90 -37.82 -1.60
CA GLY A 258 -27.06 -37.16 -2.19
C GLY A 258 -26.67 -36.26 -3.33
N THR A 259 -27.43 -36.30 -4.42
CA THR A 259 -27.29 -35.41 -5.57
C THR A 259 -28.61 -34.71 -5.88
N ALA A 260 -28.58 -33.39 -5.99
CA ALA A 260 -29.70 -32.57 -6.47
C ALA A 260 -29.29 -31.86 -7.77
N ILE A 261 -30.05 -32.08 -8.85
CA ILE A 261 -29.84 -31.47 -10.16
C ILE A 261 -31.04 -30.56 -10.47
N VAL A 262 -30.79 -29.27 -10.66
CA VAL A 262 -31.81 -28.27 -10.99
C VAL A 262 -31.48 -27.65 -12.35
N ALA A 263 -32.12 -28.19 -13.39
CA ALA A 263 -31.97 -27.74 -14.77
C ALA A 263 -33.04 -26.70 -15.18
N GLY A 264 -34.14 -26.58 -14.44
CA GLY A 264 -35.24 -25.67 -14.70
C GLY A 264 -36.28 -25.68 -13.57
N GLY A 265 -37.35 -24.89 -13.70
CA GLY A 265 -38.40 -24.75 -12.68
C GLY A 265 -37.99 -23.92 -11.46
N ASP A 266 -38.85 -23.91 -10.44
CA ASP A 266 -38.63 -23.18 -9.18
C ASP A 266 -38.54 -24.16 -8.00
N LEU A 267 -37.42 -24.12 -7.27
CA LEU A 267 -37.21 -24.83 -6.00
C LEU A 267 -37.21 -23.82 -4.85
N THR A 268 -38.19 -23.91 -3.96
CA THR A 268 -38.31 -23.09 -2.77
C THR A 268 -38.07 -23.91 -1.51
N VAL A 269 -37.09 -23.48 -0.72
CA VAL A 269 -36.76 -24.06 0.59
C VAL A 269 -37.09 -23.02 1.67
N GLY A 270 -38.06 -23.32 2.52
CA GLY A 270 -38.58 -22.38 3.52
C GLY A 270 -37.57 -22.04 4.62
N LYS A 271 -36.58 -22.91 4.84
CA LYS A 271 -35.48 -22.71 5.79
C LYS A 271 -34.12 -22.91 5.11
N LYS A 272 -33.36 -23.95 5.48
CA LYS A 272 -31.99 -24.15 5.00
C LYS A 272 -31.92 -25.17 3.87
N LEU A 273 -31.20 -24.83 2.80
CA LEU A 273 -30.66 -25.81 1.87
C LEU A 273 -29.29 -26.23 2.40
N VAL A 274 -29.08 -27.52 2.64
CA VAL A 274 -27.85 -28.06 3.20
C VAL A 274 -27.26 -29.07 2.23
N VAL A 275 -26.01 -28.86 1.82
CA VAL A 275 -25.30 -29.72 0.86
C VAL A 275 -24.12 -30.35 1.58
N GLY A 276 -24.17 -31.66 1.82
CA GLY A 276 -23.16 -32.43 2.53
C GLY A 276 -23.23 -32.24 4.05
N HIS A 277 -24.30 -32.73 4.67
CA HIS A 277 -24.46 -32.78 6.13
C HIS A 277 -23.87 -34.10 6.65
N ALA A 278 -22.70 -34.07 7.29
CA ALA A 278 -21.95 -35.24 7.78
C ALA A 278 -21.56 -36.32 6.74
N GLY A 279 -22.23 -36.38 5.57
CA GLY A 279 -21.98 -37.20 4.39
C GLY A 279 -21.54 -36.38 3.16
N THR A 280 -21.81 -36.89 1.95
CA THR A 280 -21.41 -36.26 0.69
C THR A 280 -22.60 -35.74 -0.08
N GLY A 281 -22.66 -34.42 -0.29
CA GLY A 281 -23.73 -33.75 -1.02
C GLY A 281 -23.25 -33.06 -2.28
N ILE A 282 -24.01 -33.20 -3.38
CA ILE A 282 -23.75 -32.54 -4.65
C ILE A 282 -25.00 -31.77 -5.08
N LEU A 283 -24.85 -30.48 -5.34
CA LEU A 283 -25.85 -29.64 -5.97
C LEU A 283 -25.34 -29.17 -7.33
N ASP A 284 -26.07 -29.43 -8.42
CA ASP A 284 -25.77 -28.92 -9.76
C ASP A 284 -26.97 -28.12 -10.29
N GLN A 285 -26.80 -26.81 -10.42
CA GLN A 285 -27.79 -25.93 -11.02
C GLN A 285 -27.32 -25.47 -12.40
N SER A 286 -28.05 -25.84 -13.44
CA SER A 286 -27.81 -25.36 -14.80
C SER A 286 -28.89 -24.39 -15.30
N GLY A 287 -30.01 -24.25 -14.58
CA GLY A 287 -31.12 -23.36 -14.91
C GLY A 287 -32.10 -23.18 -13.74
N GLY A 288 -33.27 -22.60 -14.02
CA GLY A 288 -34.33 -22.40 -13.01
C GLY A 288 -33.95 -21.45 -11.87
N THR A 289 -34.78 -21.44 -10.83
CA THR A 289 -34.61 -20.62 -9.62
C THR A 289 -34.53 -21.50 -8.38
N ILE A 290 -33.51 -21.28 -7.54
CA ILE A 290 -33.45 -21.84 -6.18
C ILE A 290 -33.62 -20.69 -5.19
N MET A 291 -34.62 -20.79 -4.31
CA MET A 291 -34.86 -19.85 -3.22
C MET A 291 -34.66 -20.55 -1.88
N ALA A 292 -33.85 -19.97 -1.00
CA ALA A 292 -33.67 -20.47 0.36
C ALA A 292 -33.53 -19.33 1.37
N LYS A 293 -33.74 -19.62 2.66
CA LYS A 293 -33.34 -18.70 3.72
C LYS A 293 -31.84 -18.71 3.92
N ASN A 294 -31.24 -19.89 4.03
CA ASN A 294 -29.78 -20.06 4.09
C ASN A 294 -29.34 -21.22 3.20
N LEU A 295 -28.08 -21.20 2.79
CA LEU A 295 -27.41 -22.30 2.11
C LEU A 295 -26.14 -22.66 2.87
N ASP A 296 -26.04 -23.89 3.37
CA ASP A 296 -24.84 -24.41 4.04
C ASP A 296 -24.20 -25.50 3.16
N ILE A 297 -22.93 -25.37 2.81
CA ILE A 297 -22.18 -26.31 1.95
C ILE A 297 -21.03 -26.90 2.76
N GLY A 298 -21.03 -28.22 2.92
CA GLY A 298 -20.10 -28.98 3.76
C GLY A 298 -20.34 -28.70 5.23
N TRP A 299 -21.42 -29.25 5.79
CA TRP A 299 -21.82 -29.04 7.18
C TRP A 299 -21.42 -30.21 8.10
N ASP A 300 -20.91 -29.88 9.29
CA ASP A 300 -20.67 -30.81 10.40
C ASP A 300 -19.78 -32.01 10.04
N GLY A 301 -18.61 -31.73 9.45
CA GLY A 301 -17.67 -32.75 8.98
C GLY A 301 -18.03 -33.38 7.62
N GLY A 302 -19.16 -32.99 7.02
CA GLY A 302 -19.56 -33.41 5.68
C GLY A 302 -18.79 -32.71 4.55
N ARG A 303 -18.89 -33.30 3.35
CA ARG A 303 -18.32 -32.79 2.09
C ARG A 303 -19.45 -32.29 1.20
N GLY A 304 -19.49 -30.98 0.97
CA GLY A 304 -20.50 -30.36 0.10
C GLY A 304 -19.88 -29.79 -1.17
N GLU A 305 -20.48 -30.08 -2.32
CA GLU A 305 -20.11 -29.51 -3.62
C GLU A 305 -21.32 -28.87 -4.28
N ALA A 306 -21.24 -27.59 -4.59
CA ALA A 306 -22.29 -26.87 -5.31
C ALA A 306 -21.74 -26.25 -6.60
N THR A 307 -22.32 -26.61 -7.73
CA THR A 307 -21.94 -26.07 -9.05
C THR A 307 -23.13 -25.31 -9.65
N PHE A 308 -22.86 -24.09 -10.10
CA PHE A 308 -23.82 -23.19 -10.73
C PHE A 308 -23.32 -22.88 -12.14
N ARG A 309 -23.98 -23.42 -13.16
CA ARG A 309 -23.68 -23.20 -14.59
C ARG A 309 -24.66 -22.21 -15.23
N GLY A 310 -25.79 -21.96 -14.59
CA GLY A 310 -26.87 -21.08 -15.04
C GLY A 310 -27.96 -20.93 -13.98
N GLY A 311 -29.02 -20.20 -14.31
CA GLY A 311 -30.14 -19.96 -13.38
C GLY A 311 -29.86 -18.90 -12.31
N LEU A 312 -30.79 -18.79 -11.37
CA LEU A 312 -30.76 -17.87 -10.24
C LEU A 312 -30.72 -18.66 -8.92
N LEU A 313 -29.75 -18.36 -8.08
CA LEU A 313 -29.76 -18.71 -6.65
C LEU A 313 -30.07 -17.44 -5.85
N SER A 314 -31.16 -17.46 -5.08
CA SER A 314 -31.59 -16.35 -4.22
C SER A 314 -31.64 -16.80 -2.76
N VAL A 315 -30.69 -16.33 -1.96
CA VAL A 315 -30.58 -16.66 -0.54
C VAL A 315 -30.84 -15.41 0.29
N SER A 316 -31.96 -15.37 1.01
CA SER A 316 -32.36 -14.16 1.75
C SER A 316 -31.52 -13.88 3.00
N GLY A 317 -30.88 -14.91 3.56
CA GLY A 317 -29.96 -14.83 4.68
C GLY A 317 -28.51 -15.03 4.24
N GLN A 318 -27.94 -16.17 4.62
CA GLN A 318 -26.51 -16.45 4.49
C GLN A 318 -26.20 -17.67 3.62
N ILE A 319 -25.17 -17.56 2.80
CA ILE A 319 -24.46 -18.70 2.19
C ILE A 319 -23.21 -18.98 3.03
N THR A 320 -23.03 -20.21 3.49
CA THR A 320 -21.84 -20.66 4.23
C THR A 320 -21.14 -21.78 3.46
N VAL A 321 -19.88 -21.57 3.09
CA VAL A 321 -19.03 -22.61 2.48
C VAL A 321 -18.03 -23.10 3.53
N GLY A 322 -18.16 -24.37 3.94
CA GLY A 322 -17.49 -24.94 5.10
C GLY A 322 -18.23 -24.63 6.40
N ALA A 323 -19.42 -25.20 6.59
CA ALA A 323 -20.23 -24.96 7.78
C ALA A 323 -19.91 -25.97 8.90
N GLY A 324 -19.94 -25.56 10.17
CA GLY A 324 -19.84 -26.49 11.31
C GLY A 324 -18.47 -27.18 11.48
N GLY A 325 -18.33 -28.01 12.53
CA GLY A 325 -17.07 -28.49 13.08
C GLY A 325 -16.24 -29.42 12.16
N GLY A 326 -15.50 -28.84 11.21
CA GLY A 326 -14.54 -29.55 10.35
C GLY A 326 -15.06 -29.96 8.97
N GLY A 327 -16.25 -29.49 8.55
CA GLY A 327 -16.76 -29.72 7.19
C GLY A 327 -15.97 -28.96 6.13
N THR A 328 -15.94 -29.48 4.90
CA THR A 328 -15.32 -28.81 3.74
C THR A 328 -16.34 -28.55 2.65
N GLY A 329 -16.42 -27.30 2.20
CA GLY A 329 -17.32 -26.89 1.13
C GLY A 329 -16.57 -26.46 -0.13
N SER A 330 -17.10 -26.83 -1.29
CA SER A 330 -16.68 -26.31 -2.58
C SER A 330 -17.87 -25.68 -3.31
N LEU A 331 -17.70 -24.44 -3.77
CA LEU A 331 -18.66 -23.76 -4.63
C LEU A 331 -18.01 -23.39 -5.96
N VAL A 332 -18.62 -23.76 -7.06
CA VAL A 332 -18.20 -23.40 -8.42
C VAL A 332 -19.28 -22.57 -9.08
N LEU A 333 -18.96 -21.32 -9.43
CA LEU A 333 -19.79 -20.44 -10.23
C LEU A 333 -19.22 -20.35 -11.65
N ALA A 334 -19.80 -21.17 -12.53
CA ALA A 334 -19.46 -21.26 -13.95
C ALA A 334 -20.51 -20.61 -14.87
N GLY A 335 -21.51 -19.92 -14.30
CA GLY A 335 -22.53 -19.13 -15.00
C GLY A 335 -23.71 -18.81 -14.09
N GLY A 336 -24.68 -18.02 -14.56
CA GLY A 336 -25.86 -17.64 -13.78
C GLY A 336 -25.62 -16.52 -12.76
N GLN A 337 -26.51 -16.43 -11.76
CA GLN A 337 -26.51 -15.35 -10.77
C GLN A 337 -26.74 -15.89 -9.35
N ILE A 338 -25.91 -15.45 -8.40
CA ILE A 338 -26.10 -15.63 -6.95
C ILE A 338 -26.46 -14.28 -6.34
N ASN A 339 -27.57 -14.23 -5.60
CA ASN A 339 -27.93 -13.10 -4.75
C ASN A 339 -27.96 -13.58 -3.29
N SER A 340 -27.22 -12.91 -2.41
CA SER A 340 -27.24 -13.22 -0.98
C SER A 340 -26.98 -11.98 -0.12
N GLY A 341 -27.56 -11.95 1.08
CA GLY A 341 -27.21 -10.93 2.07
C GLY A 341 -25.75 -11.10 2.53
N VAL A 342 -25.40 -12.31 2.94
CA VAL A 342 -24.05 -12.65 3.43
C VAL A 342 -23.53 -13.90 2.74
N MET A 343 -22.24 -13.91 2.40
CA MET A 343 -21.52 -15.10 2.01
C MET A 343 -20.27 -15.26 2.88
N LEU A 344 -20.13 -16.42 3.54
CA LEU A 344 -18.97 -16.78 4.35
C LEU A 344 -18.21 -17.95 3.69
N VAL A 345 -16.89 -17.81 3.56
CA VAL A 345 -15.98 -18.87 3.12
C VAL A 345 -15.04 -19.19 4.26
N ASN A 346 -15.20 -20.36 4.85
CA ASN A 346 -14.52 -20.76 6.08
C ASN A 346 -13.30 -21.67 5.81
N LYS A 347 -12.65 -22.11 6.90
CA LYS A 347 -11.47 -22.98 6.90
C LYS A 347 -11.63 -24.16 5.91
N GLY A 348 -10.58 -24.38 5.10
CA GLY A 348 -10.48 -25.49 4.16
C GLY A 348 -11.44 -25.43 2.96
N SER A 349 -12.20 -24.35 2.79
CA SER A 349 -13.23 -24.25 1.76
C SER A 349 -12.82 -23.35 0.59
N VAL A 350 -13.36 -23.67 -0.58
CA VAL A 350 -12.96 -23.02 -1.84
C VAL A 350 -14.16 -22.58 -2.64
N VAL A 351 -14.12 -21.32 -3.10
CA VAL A 351 -15.01 -20.80 -4.13
C VAL A 351 -14.22 -20.59 -5.42
N GLN A 352 -14.72 -21.09 -6.54
CA GLN A 352 -14.18 -20.83 -7.88
C GLN A 352 -15.25 -20.13 -8.72
N GLN A 353 -14.96 -18.90 -9.16
CA GLN A 353 -15.82 -18.16 -10.07
C GLN A 353 -15.10 -17.99 -11.40
N SER A 354 -15.58 -18.66 -12.44
CA SER A 354 -15.07 -18.51 -13.81
C SER A 354 -15.96 -17.64 -14.68
N LEU A 355 -17.26 -17.58 -14.38
CA LEU A 355 -18.28 -16.80 -15.10
C LEU A 355 -19.40 -16.38 -14.12
N GLY A 356 -20.46 -15.74 -14.62
CA GLY A 356 -21.64 -15.39 -13.83
C GLY A 356 -21.43 -14.22 -12.87
N ASN A 357 -22.49 -13.90 -12.12
CA ASN A 357 -22.54 -12.79 -11.19
C ASN A 357 -22.75 -13.28 -9.76
N ASN A 358 -21.88 -12.87 -8.84
CA ASN A 358 -22.09 -13.06 -7.41
C ASN A 358 -22.33 -11.69 -6.76
N ASN A 359 -23.57 -11.47 -6.32
CA ASN A 359 -24.05 -10.22 -5.72
C ASN A 359 -24.24 -10.39 -4.20
N ALA A 360 -23.22 -10.89 -3.51
CA ALA A 360 -23.24 -10.96 -2.06
C ALA A 360 -22.99 -9.56 -1.47
N ASN A 361 -23.95 -9.02 -0.71
CA ASN A 361 -23.78 -7.68 -0.12
C ASN A 361 -22.58 -7.63 0.83
N TYR A 362 -22.42 -8.69 1.64
CA TYR A 362 -21.25 -8.89 2.49
C TYR A 362 -20.59 -10.24 2.18
N LEU A 363 -19.34 -10.20 1.72
CA LEU A 363 -18.52 -11.40 1.53
C LEU A 363 -17.41 -11.42 2.59
N SER A 364 -17.29 -12.52 3.32
CA SER A 364 -16.14 -12.72 4.20
C SER A 364 -15.46 -14.06 3.96
N ILE A 365 -14.14 -14.01 3.88
CA ILE A 365 -13.28 -15.16 3.61
C ILE A 365 -12.29 -15.26 4.77
N GLY A 366 -12.30 -16.37 5.49
CA GLY A 366 -11.42 -16.53 6.64
C GLY A 366 -11.25 -17.96 7.15
N GLY A 367 -10.07 -18.21 7.72
CA GLY A 367 -9.62 -19.52 8.16
C GLY A 367 -8.58 -20.12 7.23
N GLU A 368 -7.74 -21.00 7.76
CA GLU A 368 -6.67 -21.67 7.01
C GLU A 368 -7.21 -22.41 5.78
N GLY A 369 -6.68 -22.11 4.59
CA GLY A 369 -7.13 -22.70 3.33
C GLY A 369 -8.41 -22.10 2.73
N ALA A 370 -9.07 -21.14 3.40
CA ALA A 370 -10.24 -20.46 2.87
C ALA A 370 -9.86 -19.60 1.65
N THR A 371 -10.36 -19.96 0.47
CA THR A 371 -9.93 -19.34 -0.80
C THR A 371 -11.11 -18.96 -1.69
N TYR A 372 -11.06 -17.76 -2.26
CA TYR A 372 -11.92 -17.33 -3.36
C TYR A 372 -11.09 -17.06 -4.62
N ASN A 373 -11.30 -17.86 -5.66
CA ASN A 373 -10.62 -17.70 -6.94
C ASN A 373 -11.58 -17.06 -7.94
N LEU A 374 -11.37 -15.76 -8.21
CA LEU A 374 -12.09 -14.98 -9.22
C LEU A 374 -11.32 -15.04 -10.55
N LEU A 375 -11.61 -16.08 -11.33
CA LEU A 375 -10.98 -16.39 -12.61
C LEU A 375 -11.63 -15.62 -13.78
N GLY A 376 -12.90 -15.23 -13.61
CA GLY A 376 -13.71 -14.48 -14.58
C GLY A 376 -15.06 -14.08 -13.97
N GLY A 377 -15.99 -13.57 -14.78
CA GLY A 377 -17.30 -13.11 -14.29
C GLY A 377 -17.23 -11.84 -13.44
N ARG A 378 -18.28 -11.58 -12.65
CA ARG A 378 -18.42 -10.38 -11.82
C ARG A 378 -18.70 -10.75 -10.36
N LEU A 379 -17.89 -10.22 -9.45
CA LEU A 379 -18.12 -10.23 -8.01
C LEU A 379 -18.47 -8.80 -7.58
N GLU A 380 -19.67 -8.59 -7.04
CA GLU A 380 -20.14 -7.27 -6.65
C GLU A 380 -20.78 -7.31 -5.26
N GLY A 381 -20.36 -6.38 -4.38
CA GLY A 381 -20.90 -6.28 -3.03
C GLY A 381 -20.65 -4.91 -2.41
N ASP A 382 -21.27 -4.68 -1.26
CA ASP A 382 -21.05 -3.47 -0.47
C ASP A 382 -19.73 -3.60 0.29
N ARG A 383 -19.52 -4.74 0.95
CA ARG A 383 -18.37 -4.98 1.81
C ARG A 383 -17.73 -6.34 1.58
N LEU A 384 -16.39 -6.36 1.55
CA LEU A 384 -15.60 -7.58 1.53
C LEU A 384 -14.55 -7.58 2.64
N ASP A 385 -14.53 -8.64 3.45
CA ASP A 385 -13.58 -8.81 4.55
C ASP A 385 -12.74 -10.09 4.36
N LEU A 386 -11.44 -9.93 4.12
CA LEU A 386 -10.47 -11.01 4.22
C LEU A 386 -9.93 -11.07 5.65
N ARG A 387 -10.25 -12.16 6.37
CA ARG A 387 -9.90 -12.38 7.79
C ARG A 387 -8.97 -13.57 7.96
N ALA A 388 -8.23 -13.62 9.05
CA ALA A 388 -7.29 -14.70 9.37
C ALA A 388 -6.33 -15.08 8.21
N TYR A 389 -6.53 -16.24 7.58
CA TYR A 389 -5.74 -16.72 6.42
C TYR A 389 -6.50 -16.62 5.09
N GLY A 390 -7.57 -15.83 5.04
CA GLY A 390 -8.43 -15.72 3.86
C GLY A 390 -7.65 -15.22 2.64
N VAL A 391 -7.84 -15.88 1.51
CA VAL A 391 -7.20 -15.51 0.25
C VAL A 391 -8.26 -15.23 -0.81
N LEU A 392 -8.12 -14.09 -1.50
CA LEU A 392 -8.86 -13.81 -2.73
C LEU A 392 -7.85 -13.64 -3.88
N ASN A 393 -7.95 -14.50 -4.88
CA ASN A 393 -7.15 -14.44 -6.11
C ASN A 393 -8.03 -13.92 -7.25
N ASN A 394 -7.80 -12.69 -7.70
CA ASN A 394 -8.42 -12.15 -8.91
C ASN A 394 -7.43 -12.20 -10.07
N THR A 395 -7.60 -13.17 -10.96
CA THR A 395 -6.73 -13.38 -12.12
C THR A 395 -7.38 -12.94 -13.44
N GLY A 396 -8.70 -12.69 -13.45
CA GLY A 396 -9.44 -12.38 -14.68
C GLY A 396 -10.87 -11.90 -14.52
N GLY A 397 -11.41 -11.76 -13.29
CA GLY A 397 -12.78 -11.28 -13.09
C GLY A 397 -12.86 -9.80 -12.71
N ALA A 398 -14.08 -9.26 -12.80
CA ALA A 398 -14.41 -7.91 -12.40
C ALA A 398 -14.90 -7.90 -10.94
N HIS A 399 -14.10 -7.35 -10.03
CA HIS A 399 -14.47 -7.19 -8.63
C HIS A 399 -14.88 -5.74 -8.36
N VAL A 400 -16.11 -5.54 -7.89
CA VAL A 400 -16.67 -4.23 -7.56
C VAL A 400 -17.07 -4.17 -6.10
N VAL A 401 -16.46 -3.25 -5.37
CA VAL A 401 -16.73 -3.00 -3.94
C VAL A 401 -17.31 -1.60 -3.81
N LYS A 402 -18.52 -1.49 -3.24
CA LYS A 402 -19.21 -0.20 -3.16
C LYS A 402 -18.84 0.62 -1.93
N ASP A 403 -18.50 -0.03 -0.81
CA ASP A 403 -18.27 0.64 0.47
C ASP A 403 -16.89 0.33 1.06
N PHE A 404 -16.62 -0.91 1.48
CA PHE A 404 -15.35 -1.26 2.13
C PHE A 404 -14.75 -2.58 1.65
N LEU A 405 -13.45 -2.54 1.32
CA LEU A 405 -12.61 -3.73 1.19
C LEU A 405 -11.62 -3.74 2.34
N LEU A 406 -11.86 -4.62 3.32
CA LEU A 406 -11.01 -4.81 4.49
C LEU A 406 -10.14 -6.05 4.32
N ILE A 407 -8.82 -5.85 4.38
CA ILE A 407 -7.82 -6.93 4.32
C ILE A 407 -7.09 -6.91 5.66
N ALA A 408 -7.66 -7.56 6.68
CA ALA A 408 -7.11 -7.49 8.03
C ALA A 408 -7.59 -8.63 8.94
N VAL A 409 -6.78 -8.94 9.97
CA VAL A 409 -7.13 -9.86 11.05
C VAL A 409 -7.39 -9.08 12.34
N GLY A 410 -8.61 -9.07 12.86
CA GLY A 410 -8.85 -8.54 14.21
C GLY A 410 -8.33 -9.50 15.29
N ALA A 411 -7.81 -8.98 16.41
CA ALA A 411 -7.43 -9.78 17.58
C ALA A 411 -8.60 -10.61 18.15
N SER A 412 -9.85 -10.22 17.85
CA SER A 412 -11.09 -10.90 18.26
C SER A 412 -11.41 -12.18 17.49
N ASP A 413 -10.72 -12.48 16.39
CA ASP A 413 -11.09 -13.59 15.49
C ASP A 413 -10.40 -14.92 15.84
N GLY A 414 -9.66 -14.99 16.95
CA GLY A 414 -8.96 -16.21 17.41
C GLY A 414 -7.81 -16.66 16.50
N ALA A 415 -7.45 -15.85 15.50
CA ALA A 415 -6.36 -16.10 14.58
C ALA A 415 -5.01 -15.73 15.21
N SER A 416 -3.98 -16.54 14.93
CA SER A 416 -2.62 -16.29 15.45
C SER A 416 -2.02 -15.01 14.86
N SER A 417 -1.03 -14.42 15.54
CA SER A 417 -0.22 -13.30 15.02
C SER A 417 0.56 -13.60 13.73
N ALA A 418 0.60 -14.87 13.31
CA ALA A 418 1.22 -15.31 12.04
C ALA A 418 0.24 -15.30 10.85
N SER A 419 -1.07 -15.11 11.08
CA SER A 419 -2.09 -15.16 10.02
C SER A 419 -2.09 -13.86 9.23
N VAL A 420 -1.93 -13.95 7.90
CA VAL A 420 -1.96 -12.78 7.00
C VAL A 420 -2.97 -13.05 5.88
N PRO A 421 -4.10 -12.34 5.82
CA PRO A 421 -5.04 -12.42 4.72
C PRO A 421 -4.45 -11.71 3.52
N VAL A 422 -4.72 -12.26 2.33
CA VAL A 422 -4.08 -11.79 1.09
C VAL A 422 -5.11 -11.56 0.00
N TYR A 423 -5.12 -10.36 -0.55
CA TYR A 423 -5.73 -10.07 -1.84
C TYR A 423 -4.67 -10.11 -2.93
N ARG A 424 -4.88 -10.90 -3.98
CA ARG A 424 -4.00 -11.00 -5.15
C ARG A 424 -4.72 -10.50 -6.40
N LEU A 425 -4.15 -9.51 -7.07
CA LEU A 425 -4.60 -9.03 -8.37
C LEU A 425 -3.54 -9.36 -9.42
N SER A 426 -3.94 -10.05 -10.50
CA SER A 426 -3.00 -10.45 -11.54
C SER A 426 -3.72 -10.66 -12.88
N GLY A 427 -2.95 -10.90 -13.94
CA GLY A 427 -3.51 -11.18 -15.26
C GLY A 427 -4.41 -10.05 -15.76
N ALA A 428 -5.63 -10.40 -16.15
CA ALA A 428 -6.63 -9.45 -16.64
C ALA A 428 -7.65 -9.03 -15.56
N GLY A 429 -7.43 -9.39 -14.29
CA GLY A 429 -8.35 -9.06 -13.21
C GLY A 429 -8.50 -7.54 -13.02
N SER A 430 -9.70 -7.11 -12.60
CA SER A 430 -9.96 -5.72 -12.23
C SER A 430 -10.60 -5.59 -10.84
N LEU A 431 -10.20 -4.54 -10.12
CA LEU A 431 -10.80 -4.10 -8.87
C LEU A 431 -11.30 -2.67 -9.05
N GLN A 432 -12.58 -2.44 -8.80
CA GLN A 432 -13.18 -1.11 -8.69
C GLN A 432 -13.74 -0.94 -7.27
N ALA A 433 -13.10 -0.11 -6.46
CA ALA A 433 -13.50 0.17 -5.09
C ALA A 433 -13.98 1.63 -4.98
N ALA A 434 -15.31 1.81 -4.89
CA ALA A 434 -15.91 3.13 -4.75
C ALA A 434 -15.72 3.72 -3.35
N GLY A 435 -15.48 2.90 -2.34
CA GLY A 435 -15.08 3.34 -1.00
C GLY A 435 -13.64 2.94 -0.63
N ASN A 436 -13.39 2.68 0.65
CA ASN A 436 -12.02 2.51 1.15
C ASN A 436 -11.51 1.09 0.93
N VAL A 437 -10.25 0.98 0.52
CA VAL A 437 -9.47 -0.26 0.60
C VAL A 437 -8.49 -0.11 1.77
N GLU A 438 -8.65 -0.95 2.78
CA GLU A 438 -7.87 -0.90 4.01
C GLU A 438 -7.05 -2.18 4.16
N VAL A 439 -5.72 -2.02 4.20
CA VAL A 439 -4.76 -3.12 4.30
C VAL A 439 -4.10 -3.07 5.66
N GLY A 440 -4.39 -4.05 6.52
CA GLY A 440 -3.88 -4.10 7.89
C GLY A 440 -4.56 -3.08 8.81
N PHE A 441 -5.58 -3.50 9.55
CA PHE A 441 -6.46 -2.65 10.36
C PHE A 441 -6.49 -3.08 11.82
N SER A 442 -6.47 -2.12 12.74
CA SER A 442 -6.70 -2.27 14.19
C SER A 442 -5.99 -3.48 14.83
N GLY A 443 -4.66 -3.41 14.91
CA GLY A 443 -3.79 -4.48 15.43
C GLY A 443 -3.61 -5.66 14.47
N GLY A 444 -4.37 -5.68 13.37
CA GLY A 444 -4.35 -6.72 12.36
C GLY A 444 -3.29 -6.57 11.29
N ARG A 445 -2.92 -7.71 10.70
CA ARG A 445 -2.06 -7.79 9.51
C ARG A 445 -2.88 -7.94 8.24
N GLY A 446 -2.39 -7.38 7.14
CA GLY A 446 -3.02 -7.52 5.82
C GLY A 446 -2.03 -7.36 4.68
N SER A 447 -2.28 -8.06 3.56
CA SER A 447 -1.42 -7.97 2.38
C SER A 447 -2.23 -7.84 1.09
N PHE A 448 -1.82 -6.90 0.24
CA PHE A 448 -2.30 -6.75 -1.13
C PHE A 448 -1.12 -6.95 -2.08
N VAL A 449 -1.26 -7.86 -3.05
CA VAL A 449 -0.24 -8.11 -4.07
C VAL A 449 -0.84 -7.90 -5.45
N GLN A 450 -0.24 -6.99 -6.23
CA GLN A 450 -0.61 -6.72 -7.60
C GLN A 450 0.53 -7.12 -8.54
N ASP A 451 0.30 -8.21 -9.28
CA ASP A 451 1.21 -8.76 -10.29
C ASP A 451 0.72 -8.47 -11.73
N GLY A 452 -0.33 -7.67 -11.88
CA GLY A 452 -0.97 -7.30 -13.15
C GLY A 452 -2.35 -6.66 -12.93
N GLY A 453 -3.18 -6.62 -13.96
CA GLY A 453 -4.54 -6.10 -13.87
C GLY A 453 -4.65 -4.60 -13.57
N SER A 454 -5.87 -4.16 -13.25
CA SER A 454 -6.18 -2.76 -12.93
C SER A 454 -6.94 -2.61 -11.61
N ALA A 455 -6.44 -1.76 -10.72
CA ALA A 455 -7.14 -1.34 -9.50
C ALA A 455 -7.52 0.15 -9.62
N ASP A 456 -8.82 0.45 -9.52
CA ASP A 456 -9.38 1.80 -9.44
C ASP A 456 -10.02 1.97 -8.07
N ILE A 457 -9.39 2.77 -7.20
CA ILE A 457 -9.67 2.84 -5.78
C ILE A 457 -9.94 4.29 -5.39
N ARG A 458 -11.03 4.55 -4.65
CA ARG A 458 -11.26 5.90 -4.12
C ARG A 458 -10.18 6.30 -3.11
N SER A 459 -9.97 5.48 -2.08
CA SER A 459 -8.94 5.71 -1.05
C SER A 459 -8.28 4.40 -0.66
N LEU A 460 -6.95 4.35 -0.74
CA LEU A 460 -6.13 3.24 -0.30
C LEU A 460 -5.41 3.62 1.00
N SER A 461 -5.70 2.91 2.08
CA SER A 461 -5.04 3.10 3.38
C SER A 461 -4.32 1.82 3.79
N ILE A 462 -3.05 1.92 4.15
CA ILE A 462 -2.18 0.79 4.46
C ILE A 462 -1.60 0.99 5.86
N GLY A 463 -1.76 0.02 6.75
CA GLY A 463 -1.38 0.15 8.15
C GLY A 463 -2.27 1.15 8.88
N VAL A 464 -3.52 0.76 9.11
CA VAL A 464 -4.62 1.57 9.67
C VAL A 464 -4.72 1.39 11.18
N PHE A 465 -4.77 2.49 11.94
CA PHE A 465 -4.72 2.51 13.41
C PHE A 465 -3.51 1.74 13.93
N ASP A 466 -3.60 0.82 14.89
CA ASP A 466 -2.45 0.02 15.33
C ASP A 466 -2.13 -1.19 14.41
N GLY A 467 -2.71 -1.24 13.20
CA GLY A 467 -2.53 -2.32 12.22
C GLY A 467 -1.20 -2.29 11.44
N THR A 468 -0.86 -3.43 10.82
CA THR A 468 0.29 -3.57 9.91
C THR A 468 -0.17 -3.98 8.51
N GLY A 469 0.07 -3.14 7.51
CA GLY A 469 -0.35 -3.38 6.13
C GLY A 469 0.82 -3.40 5.14
N ASP A 470 0.74 -4.30 4.16
CA ASP A 470 1.71 -4.39 3.07
C ASP A 470 1.01 -4.37 1.71
N TYR A 471 1.37 -3.42 0.85
CA TYR A 471 0.95 -3.37 -0.56
C TYR A 471 2.17 -3.54 -1.46
N ARG A 472 2.11 -4.49 -2.40
CA ARG A 472 3.17 -4.73 -3.38
C ARG A 472 2.65 -4.63 -4.80
N LEU A 473 3.15 -3.65 -5.56
CA LEU A 473 2.91 -3.49 -6.99
C LEU A 473 4.13 -3.99 -7.78
N ASN A 474 4.02 -5.18 -8.36
CA ASN A 474 5.03 -5.75 -9.24
C ASN A 474 4.77 -5.39 -10.71
N ASP A 475 3.50 -5.35 -11.14
CA ASP A 475 3.07 -4.91 -12.48
C ASP A 475 1.58 -4.51 -12.47
N GLY A 476 1.07 -3.92 -13.54
CA GLY A 476 -0.31 -3.44 -13.68
C GLY A 476 -0.50 -1.96 -13.35
N ASN A 477 -1.76 -1.55 -13.22
CA ASN A 477 -2.12 -0.14 -12.98
C ASN A 477 -2.90 0.01 -11.67
N LEU A 478 -2.49 0.96 -10.83
CA LEU A 478 -3.20 1.41 -9.65
C LEU A 478 -3.60 2.89 -9.86
N THR A 479 -4.89 3.16 -9.93
CA THR A 479 -5.46 4.51 -9.85
C THR A 479 -6.10 4.66 -8.48
N ALA A 480 -5.69 5.69 -7.74
CA ALA A 480 -6.22 6.01 -6.43
C ALA A 480 -6.64 7.48 -6.34
N GLY A 481 -7.71 7.81 -5.61
CA GLY A 481 -7.94 9.18 -5.18
C GLY A 481 -6.83 9.60 -4.20
N SER A 482 -6.65 8.83 -3.13
CA SER A 482 -5.57 9.02 -2.16
C SER A 482 -4.87 7.71 -1.84
N VAL A 483 -3.56 7.76 -1.64
CA VAL A 483 -2.76 6.67 -1.07
C VAL A 483 -2.17 7.14 0.25
N SER A 484 -2.56 6.51 1.36
CA SER A 484 -1.99 6.77 2.68
C SER A 484 -1.27 5.52 3.18
N VAL A 485 0.03 5.65 3.42
CA VAL A 485 0.92 4.57 3.87
C VAL A 485 1.31 4.85 5.32
N GLY A 486 0.88 4.00 6.24
CA GLY A 486 0.98 4.23 7.68
C GLY A 486 -0.11 5.19 8.17
N TYR A 487 -1.38 4.83 8.01
CA TYR A 487 -2.54 5.60 8.49
C TYR A 487 -2.77 5.35 9.99
N GLY A 488 -1.90 5.91 10.83
CA GLY A 488 -1.87 5.64 12.29
C GLY A 488 -1.11 4.36 12.68
N GLY A 489 -0.86 3.46 11.72
CA GLY A 489 -0.19 2.18 11.94
C GLY A 489 1.09 2.02 11.17
N THR A 490 1.53 0.78 10.99
CA THR A 490 2.72 0.47 10.18
C THR A 490 2.30 0.08 8.78
N GLY A 491 2.56 0.96 7.80
CA GLY A 491 2.24 0.70 6.40
C GLY A 491 3.48 0.59 5.52
N THR A 492 3.48 -0.38 4.61
CA THR A 492 4.52 -0.55 3.60
C THR A 492 3.90 -0.57 2.20
N PHE A 493 4.44 0.23 1.28
CA PHE A 493 4.14 0.16 -0.16
C PHE A 493 5.43 -0.10 -0.95
N ILE A 494 5.46 -1.17 -1.74
CA ILE A 494 6.61 -1.53 -2.58
C ILE A 494 6.19 -1.53 -4.05
N GLN A 495 6.75 -0.62 -4.84
CA GLN A 495 6.58 -0.57 -6.30
C GLN A 495 7.84 -1.09 -7.01
N ASN A 496 7.74 -2.29 -7.58
CA ASN A 496 8.78 -2.90 -8.43
C ASN A 496 8.47 -2.79 -9.92
N GLY A 497 7.33 -2.22 -10.30
CA GLY A 497 6.92 -2.06 -11.70
C GLY A 497 5.56 -1.40 -11.81
N GLY A 498 4.90 -1.54 -12.96
CA GLY A 498 3.57 -0.99 -13.19
C GLY A 498 3.49 0.55 -13.11
N SER A 499 2.25 1.05 -13.03
CA SER A 499 1.96 2.47 -12.85
C SER A 499 1.04 2.73 -11.65
N THR A 500 1.36 3.74 -10.87
CA THR A 500 0.53 4.29 -9.79
C THR A 500 0.15 5.72 -10.16
N SER A 501 -1.15 6.04 -10.16
CA SER A 501 -1.68 7.39 -10.31
C SER A 501 -2.50 7.76 -9.09
N ALA A 502 -2.13 8.81 -8.36
CA ALA A 502 -2.86 9.29 -7.18
C ALA A 502 -3.17 10.79 -7.27
N PHE A 503 -4.22 11.26 -6.61
CA PHE A 503 -4.38 12.72 -6.39
C PHE A 503 -3.47 13.19 -5.25
N PHE A 504 -3.47 12.46 -4.13
CA PHE A 504 -2.59 12.66 -2.97
C PHE A 504 -1.83 11.39 -2.61
N LEU A 505 -0.56 11.56 -2.21
CA LEU A 505 0.23 10.52 -1.55
C LEU A 505 0.68 11.02 -0.18
N GLU A 506 0.45 10.21 0.84
CA GLU A 506 0.93 10.46 2.19
C GLU A 506 1.66 9.22 2.72
N VAL A 507 2.85 9.43 3.27
CA VAL A 507 3.69 8.37 3.83
C VAL A 507 4.06 8.74 5.26
N GLY A 508 3.46 8.05 6.23
CA GLY A 508 3.62 8.29 7.66
C GLY A 508 2.57 9.24 8.23
N ASN A 509 1.28 8.99 7.95
CA ASN A 509 0.16 9.94 8.10
C ASN A 509 0.22 10.85 9.35
N HIS A 510 -0.05 12.14 9.12
CA HIS A 510 0.10 13.20 10.11
C HIS A 510 -0.90 13.13 11.27
N ASN A 511 -2.09 12.60 11.06
CA ASN A 511 -3.21 12.76 12.00
C ASN A 511 -3.30 11.69 13.10
N TYR A 512 -2.68 10.52 12.91
CA TYR A 512 -2.90 9.35 13.78
C TYR A 512 -1.64 8.66 14.32
N GLY A 513 -0.44 9.21 14.12
CA GLY A 513 0.81 8.62 14.67
C GLY A 513 1.40 7.46 13.86
N GLY A 514 1.16 7.39 12.56
CA GLY A 514 1.57 6.23 11.76
C GLY A 514 3.05 6.23 11.32
N LYS A 515 3.55 5.02 11.03
CA LYS A 515 4.86 4.75 10.40
C LYS A 515 4.64 4.28 8.97
N GLY A 516 5.00 5.12 8.01
CA GLY A 516 4.87 4.80 6.58
C GLY A 516 6.21 4.54 5.90
N SER A 517 6.26 3.53 5.04
CA SER A 517 7.39 3.29 4.13
C SER A 517 6.91 3.07 2.70
N TYR A 518 7.40 3.88 1.76
CA TYR A 518 7.17 3.71 0.33
C TYR A 518 8.50 3.44 -0.37
N SER A 519 8.59 2.39 -1.19
CA SER A 519 9.77 2.07 -1.99
C SER A 519 9.44 2.05 -3.49
N LEU A 520 10.09 2.92 -4.27
CA LEU A 520 10.02 2.95 -5.73
C LEU A 520 11.34 2.46 -6.34
N GLY A 521 11.33 1.21 -6.83
CA GLY A 521 12.46 0.60 -7.52
C GLY A 521 12.40 0.70 -9.04
N SER A 522 11.19 0.71 -9.62
CA SER A 522 10.93 0.80 -11.06
C SER A 522 9.45 1.15 -11.31
N GLY A 523 9.09 1.41 -12.57
CA GLY A 523 7.74 1.84 -12.94
C GLY A 523 7.55 3.35 -12.82
N THR A 524 6.28 3.78 -12.77
CA THR A 524 5.91 5.20 -12.68
C THR A 524 4.96 5.45 -11.51
N LEU A 525 5.22 6.50 -10.74
CA LEU A 525 4.34 7.07 -9.72
C LEU A 525 3.99 8.50 -10.13
N SER A 526 2.72 8.79 -10.37
CA SER A 526 2.23 10.11 -10.72
C SER A 526 1.23 10.62 -9.68
N VAL A 527 1.63 11.63 -8.92
CA VAL A 527 0.82 12.24 -7.86
C VAL A 527 0.41 13.65 -8.27
N ARG A 528 -0.87 13.86 -8.60
CA ARG A 528 -1.31 15.10 -9.25
C ARG A 528 -1.18 16.35 -8.37
N ALA A 529 -1.52 16.27 -7.09
CA ALA A 529 -1.54 17.43 -6.20
C ALA A 529 -0.24 17.54 -5.39
N GLU A 530 -0.03 16.64 -4.44
CA GLU A 530 1.17 16.65 -3.61
C GLU A 530 1.49 15.28 -3.00
N SER A 531 2.79 15.08 -2.77
CA SER A 531 3.32 13.97 -1.99
C SER A 531 3.84 14.51 -0.66
N GLN A 532 3.34 13.94 0.43
CA GLN A 532 3.72 14.29 1.80
C GLN A 532 4.42 13.10 2.44
N ILE A 533 5.70 13.29 2.74
CA ILE A 533 6.57 12.26 3.30
C ILE A 533 6.95 12.67 4.71
N GLY A 534 6.43 11.90 5.66
CA GLY A 534 6.53 12.14 7.09
C GLY A 534 5.15 12.32 7.72
N GLY A 535 5.17 12.50 9.03
CA GLY A 535 4.02 12.80 9.88
C GLY A 535 4.30 12.49 11.32
N SER A 536 3.28 12.16 12.11
CA SER A 536 3.36 12.25 13.57
C SER A 536 4.52 11.42 14.14
N GLU A 537 4.74 10.19 13.65
CA GLU A 537 5.92 9.40 14.03
C GLU A 537 7.02 9.42 12.97
N SER A 538 6.81 8.79 11.80
CA SER A 538 7.83 8.76 10.74
C SER A 538 7.27 8.36 9.37
N GLY A 539 7.84 8.96 8.33
CA GLY A 539 7.55 8.61 6.94
C GLY A 539 8.83 8.52 6.14
N THR A 540 9.02 7.41 5.42
CA THR A 540 10.22 7.18 4.60
C THR A 540 9.84 6.86 3.16
N PHE A 541 10.44 7.57 2.22
CA PHE A 541 10.35 7.29 0.79
C PHE A 541 11.72 6.87 0.25
N GLU A 542 11.85 5.63 -0.22
CA GLU A 542 13.03 5.07 -0.85
C GLU A 542 12.87 5.09 -2.37
N HIS A 543 13.65 5.94 -3.06
CA HIS A 543 13.59 6.10 -4.51
C HIS A 543 14.91 5.63 -5.14
N THR A 544 14.93 4.37 -5.59
CA THR A 544 16.14 3.73 -6.15
C THR A 544 16.11 3.65 -7.68
N GLY A 545 14.92 3.69 -8.29
CA GLY A 545 14.71 3.71 -9.74
C GLY A 545 13.28 4.17 -10.11
N GLY A 546 12.93 4.14 -11.40
CA GLY A 546 11.62 4.61 -11.87
C GLY A 546 11.39 6.13 -11.80
N LEU A 547 10.21 6.56 -12.24
CA LEU A 547 9.81 7.97 -12.33
C LEU A 547 8.77 8.31 -11.25
N HIS A 548 9.05 9.33 -10.43
CA HIS A 548 8.08 9.95 -9.54
C HIS A 548 7.79 11.38 -10.04
N THR A 549 6.56 11.64 -10.51
CA THR A 549 6.10 12.99 -10.84
C THR A 549 5.11 13.47 -9.79
N THR A 550 5.32 14.65 -9.21
CA THR A 550 4.37 15.24 -8.25
C THR A 550 4.19 16.75 -8.41
N GLY A 551 3.01 17.26 -8.07
CA GLY A 551 2.74 18.70 -8.10
C GLY A 551 3.60 19.48 -7.10
N ARG A 552 3.65 19.01 -5.86
CA ARG A 552 4.48 19.52 -4.77
C ARG A 552 5.02 18.34 -3.96
N LEU A 553 6.21 18.49 -3.39
CA LEU A 553 6.80 17.51 -2.48
C LEU A 553 7.04 18.17 -1.13
N TRP A 554 6.44 17.59 -0.09
CA TRP A 554 6.68 17.98 1.30
C TRP A 554 7.39 16.83 1.99
N VAL A 555 8.57 17.07 2.53
CA VAL A 555 9.34 16.12 3.33
C VAL A 555 9.42 16.70 4.73
N THR A 556 8.42 16.42 5.56
CA THR A 556 8.21 17.11 6.84
C THR A 556 7.71 16.17 7.92
N GLY A 557 8.19 16.37 9.15
CA GLY A 557 7.64 15.73 10.34
C GLY A 557 6.25 16.25 10.70
N GLY A 558 5.51 15.47 11.50
CA GLY A 558 4.20 15.86 12.03
C GLY A 558 4.22 16.41 13.44
N GLN A 559 3.01 16.65 13.95
CA GLN A 559 2.70 17.42 15.16
C GLN A 559 3.39 16.91 16.44
N SER A 560 3.87 15.66 16.46
CA SER A 560 4.52 15.02 17.61
C SER A 560 6.05 14.90 17.51
N GLY A 561 6.69 15.60 16.57
CA GLY A 561 8.16 15.63 16.43
C GLY A 561 8.73 14.52 15.55
N GLY A 562 7.90 13.87 14.75
CA GLY A 562 8.31 12.88 13.75
C GLY A 562 9.25 13.45 12.68
N THR A 563 9.76 12.57 11.82
CA THR A 563 10.68 12.95 10.73
C THR A 563 10.23 12.40 9.40
N GLY A 564 10.12 13.27 8.40
CA GLY A 564 10.01 12.90 7.00
C GLY A 564 11.37 12.63 6.39
N THR A 565 11.55 11.50 5.70
CA THR A 565 12.80 11.15 5.01
C THR A 565 12.54 10.76 3.56
N TYR A 566 13.20 11.45 2.62
CA TYR A 566 13.23 11.07 1.21
C TYR A 566 14.66 10.70 0.80
N ASN A 567 14.86 9.48 0.32
CA ASN A 567 16.14 8.97 -0.13
C ASN A 567 16.11 8.77 -1.65
N LEU A 568 16.79 9.64 -2.39
CA LEU A 568 16.97 9.52 -3.84
C LEU A 568 18.34 8.93 -4.16
N SER A 569 18.36 7.81 -4.87
CA SER A 569 19.56 7.06 -5.19
C SER A 569 19.44 6.33 -6.55
N GLY A 570 20.50 5.63 -6.95
CA GLY A 570 20.50 4.82 -8.17
C GLY A 570 20.15 5.64 -9.41
N SER A 571 19.19 5.15 -10.19
CA SER A 571 18.69 5.81 -11.41
C SER A 571 17.31 6.46 -11.22
N GLY A 572 16.88 6.67 -9.97
CA GLY A 572 15.59 7.31 -9.67
C GLY A 572 15.47 8.70 -10.30
N THR A 573 14.28 9.02 -10.81
CA THR A 573 13.98 10.35 -11.36
C THR A 573 12.78 10.95 -10.66
N LEU A 574 12.99 12.03 -9.91
CA LEU A 574 11.97 12.82 -9.24
C LEU A 574 11.75 14.12 -10.01
N SER A 575 10.51 14.36 -10.45
CA SER A 575 10.10 15.57 -11.16
C SER A 575 8.96 16.25 -10.40
N VAL A 576 9.29 17.34 -9.71
CA VAL A 576 8.32 18.16 -8.95
C VAL A 576 7.99 19.39 -9.78
N THR A 577 6.76 19.53 -10.25
CA THR A 577 6.37 20.67 -11.11
C THR A 577 6.23 21.98 -10.36
N GLY A 578 6.18 21.94 -9.03
CA GLY A 578 6.18 23.10 -8.16
C GLY A 578 7.39 23.06 -7.23
N LYS A 579 7.15 23.30 -5.94
CA LYS A 579 8.21 23.35 -4.92
C LYS A 579 8.43 22.02 -4.22
N THR A 580 9.69 21.78 -3.86
CA THR A 580 10.09 20.79 -2.87
C THR A 580 10.40 21.50 -1.56
N VAL A 581 9.75 21.08 -0.48
CA VAL A 581 9.95 21.62 0.86
C VAL A 581 10.51 20.53 1.75
N VAL A 582 11.62 20.81 2.42
CA VAL A 582 12.30 19.89 3.33
C VAL A 582 12.32 20.52 4.72
N GLY A 583 11.51 20.00 5.63
CA GLY A 583 11.21 20.66 6.89
C GLY A 583 10.35 21.91 6.69
N GLU A 584 9.44 22.17 7.62
CA GLU A 584 8.54 23.32 7.60
C GLU A 584 8.63 24.09 8.92
N ASP A 585 8.48 25.42 8.86
CA ASP A 585 8.56 26.31 10.03
C ASP A 585 7.20 26.70 10.60
N ASN A 586 6.16 26.62 9.76
CA ASN A 586 4.79 26.97 10.12
C ASN A 586 3.90 25.78 9.80
N TRP A 587 3.20 25.27 10.80
CA TRP A 587 2.11 24.30 10.62
C TRP A 587 0.79 24.91 11.10
N ILE A 588 -0.30 24.59 10.41
CA ILE A 588 -1.66 24.95 10.81
C ILE A 588 -2.30 23.75 11.49
N ASP A 589 -2.63 23.87 12.77
CA ASP A 589 -3.39 22.88 13.52
C ASP A 589 -4.88 23.21 13.49
N TYR A 590 -5.72 22.18 13.41
CA TYR A 590 -7.17 22.30 13.50
C TYR A 590 -7.60 21.53 14.73
N VAL A 591 -7.78 22.24 15.85
CA VAL A 591 -8.17 21.62 17.12
C VAL A 591 -9.69 21.50 17.16
N TRP A 592 -10.19 20.27 17.34
CA TRP A 592 -11.61 20.02 17.57
C TRP A 592 -11.95 20.29 19.03
N HIS A 593 -13.00 21.09 19.27
CA HIS A 593 -13.54 21.35 20.59
C HIS A 593 -14.84 20.55 20.82
N ASP A 594 -15.10 20.18 22.08
CA ASP A 594 -16.31 19.44 22.51
C ASP A 594 -17.64 20.19 22.18
N ASP A 595 -17.58 21.44 21.71
CA ASP A 595 -18.71 22.24 21.26
C ASP A 595 -18.96 22.19 19.74
N ASP A 596 -18.32 21.25 19.03
CA ASP A 596 -18.43 21.01 17.58
C ASP A 596 -17.92 22.18 16.72
N THR A 597 -16.96 22.94 17.26
CA THR A 597 -16.25 24.00 16.53
C THR A 597 -14.79 23.63 16.26
N TRP A 598 -14.22 24.26 15.22
CA TRP A 598 -12.85 24.06 14.76
C TRP A 598 -12.10 25.39 14.87
N ASP A 599 -11.05 25.44 15.69
CA ASP A 599 -10.14 26.58 15.76
C ASP A 599 -8.86 26.30 14.96
N GLU A 600 -8.47 27.27 14.14
CA GLU A 600 -7.22 27.26 13.38
C GLU A 600 -6.08 27.78 14.27
N VAL A 601 -5.20 26.89 14.75
CA VAL A 601 -4.07 27.24 15.62
C VAL A 601 -2.76 27.19 14.82
N HIS A 602 -2.16 28.36 14.59
CA HIS A 602 -0.86 28.47 13.91
C HIS A 602 0.25 28.07 14.87
N HIS A 603 0.88 26.92 14.64
CA HIS A 603 1.98 26.39 15.45
C HIS A 603 3.33 26.66 14.77
N TYR A 604 4.15 27.47 15.44
CA TYR A 604 5.53 27.81 15.05
C TYR A 604 6.54 26.78 15.59
N ALA A 605 6.25 25.48 15.45
CA ALA A 605 7.16 24.42 15.87
C ALA A 605 7.77 23.78 14.61
N PRO A 606 9.07 24.01 14.31
CA PRO A 606 9.65 23.53 13.07
C PRO A 606 9.67 22.01 13.02
N ALA A 607 9.17 21.46 11.90
CA ALA A 607 9.09 20.04 11.59
C ALA A 607 10.39 19.55 10.94
N THR A 608 10.88 18.39 11.36
CA THR A 608 12.13 17.83 10.83
C THR A 608 11.91 17.15 9.49
N GLY A 609 12.69 17.53 8.48
CA GLY A 609 12.68 16.92 7.16
C GLY A 609 14.08 16.63 6.68
N ILE A 610 14.29 15.46 6.09
CA ILE A 610 15.60 15.05 5.56
C ILE A 610 15.45 14.54 4.14
N PHE A 611 16.09 15.23 3.20
CA PHE A 611 16.22 14.77 1.81
C PHE A 611 17.68 14.34 1.58
N LYS A 612 17.90 13.08 1.21
CA LYS A 612 19.23 12.53 0.90
C LYS A 612 19.29 12.16 -0.58
N GLN A 613 20.12 12.87 -1.34
CA GLN A 613 20.39 12.57 -2.73
C GLN A 613 21.80 12.00 -2.87
N THR A 614 21.89 10.70 -3.17
CA THR A 614 23.16 9.99 -3.41
C THR A 614 23.32 9.57 -4.87
N GLY A 615 22.25 9.69 -5.67
CA GLY A 615 22.20 9.38 -7.10
C GLY A 615 20.94 9.98 -7.73
N GLY A 616 20.60 9.53 -8.94
CA GLY A 616 19.38 9.94 -9.64
C GLY A 616 19.32 11.43 -10.03
N THR A 617 18.14 11.84 -10.52
CA THR A 617 17.84 13.22 -10.93
C THR A 617 16.66 13.74 -10.14
N HIS A 618 16.81 14.91 -9.51
CA HIS A 618 15.72 15.67 -8.89
C HIS A 618 15.56 16.98 -9.65
N THR A 619 14.38 17.23 -10.21
CA THR A 619 14.01 18.49 -10.86
C THR A 619 12.86 19.14 -10.08
N THR A 620 13.01 20.42 -9.71
CA THR A 620 11.99 21.21 -9.00
C THR A 620 12.06 22.69 -9.39
N ASP A 621 10.94 23.39 -9.40
CA ASP A 621 10.94 24.86 -9.65
C ASP A 621 11.64 25.61 -8.52
N ARG A 622 11.46 25.14 -7.27
CA ARG A 622 12.08 25.74 -6.09
C ARG A 622 12.31 24.72 -5.00
N LEU A 623 13.51 24.70 -4.44
CA LEU A 623 13.83 23.96 -3.23
C LEU A 623 13.79 24.90 -2.02
N GLU A 624 12.99 24.56 -1.03
CA GLU A 624 12.92 25.24 0.27
C GLU A 624 13.37 24.28 1.36
N THR A 625 14.22 24.74 2.28
CA THR A 625 14.44 24.04 3.55
C THR A 625 13.95 24.90 4.70
N GLY A 626 13.08 24.38 5.57
CA GLY A 626 12.76 25.03 6.86
C GLY A 626 13.91 24.94 7.86
N HIS A 627 13.80 25.57 9.02
CA HIS A 627 14.87 25.69 10.04
C HIS A 627 15.38 24.33 10.55
N LYS A 628 14.54 23.27 10.56
CA LYS A 628 14.94 21.88 10.86
C LYS A 628 15.03 20.97 9.64
N GLY A 629 14.98 21.57 8.45
CA GLY A 629 15.16 20.92 7.17
C GLY A 629 16.62 20.64 6.86
N THR A 630 16.91 19.47 6.29
CA THR A 630 18.24 19.15 5.76
C THR A 630 18.14 18.56 4.36
N TYR A 631 18.69 19.26 3.37
CA TYR A 631 18.93 18.71 2.03
C TYR A 631 20.41 18.32 1.88
N ARG A 632 20.68 17.04 1.59
CA ARG A 632 22.04 16.52 1.35
C ARG A 632 22.20 16.11 -0.11
N LEU A 633 23.06 16.80 -0.85
CA LEU A 633 23.51 16.39 -2.17
C LEU A 633 24.90 15.73 -2.04
N ALA A 634 24.94 14.41 -2.19
CA ALA A 634 26.17 13.61 -2.17
C ALA A 634 26.48 12.95 -3.53
N GLY A 635 25.48 12.86 -4.42
CA GLY A 635 25.62 12.34 -5.78
C GLY A 635 24.38 12.66 -6.63
N GLY A 636 24.41 12.32 -7.91
CA GLY A 636 23.30 12.62 -8.84
C GLY A 636 23.24 14.08 -9.30
N VAL A 637 22.08 14.48 -9.81
CA VAL A 637 21.82 15.83 -10.35
C VAL A 637 20.61 16.46 -9.66
N LEU A 638 20.78 17.67 -9.12
CA LEU A 638 19.68 18.53 -8.65
C LEU A 638 19.52 19.69 -9.64
N ASN A 639 18.36 19.78 -10.30
CA ASN A 639 17.94 20.91 -11.11
C ASN A 639 16.88 21.70 -10.33
N ALA A 640 17.26 22.82 -9.74
CA ALA A 640 16.36 23.70 -9.01
C ALA A 640 16.26 25.05 -9.73
N GLY A 641 15.04 25.55 -9.97
CA GLY A 641 14.87 26.90 -10.51
C GLY A 641 15.32 28.00 -9.54
N SER A 642 15.28 27.74 -8.24
CA SER A 642 15.90 28.54 -7.17
C SER A 642 16.02 27.71 -5.88
N ILE A 643 16.89 28.14 -4.97
CA ILE A 643 17.02 27.53 -3.64
C ILE A 643 16.86 28.59 -2.55
N GLN A 644 16.02 28.29 -1.56
CA GLN A 644 15.88 29.04 -0.31
C GLN A 644 16.25 28.13 0.86
N ASN A 645 17.32 28.46 1.56
CA ASN A 645 17.83 27.64 2.66
C ASN A 645 17.66 28.36 4.00
N GLU A 646 16.61 28.07 4.76
CA GLU A 646 16.48 28.49 6.18
C GLU A 646 17.09 27.43 7.14
N GLY A 647 17.31 26.20 6.66
CA GLY A 647 17.81 25.05 7.42
C GLY A 647 19.25 24.70 7.08
N THR A 648 19.46 23.46 6.63
CA THR A 648 20.77 22.97 6.20
C THR A 648 20.77 22.53 4.75
N LEU A 649 21.62 23.15 3.93
CA LEU A 649 22.00 22.67 2.61
C LEU A 649 23.42 22.10 2.69
N HIS A 650 23.56 20.78 2.48
CA HIS A 650 24.85 20.10 2.55
C HIS A 650 25.25 19.55 1.18
N LEU A 651 26.30 20.11 0.61
CA LEU A 651 26.85 19.75 -0.69
C LEU A 651 28.16 18.99 -0.47
N SER A 652 28.16 17.68 -0.72
CA SER A 652 29.32 16.81 -0.55
C SER A 652 29.71 16.05 -1.82
N GLY A 653 28.91 16.20 -2.88
CA GLY A 653 29.13 15.61 -4.20
C GLY A 653 27.99 15.97 -5.15
N GLY A 654 27.89 15.26 -6.28
CA GLY A 654 26.84 15.47 -7.29
C GLY A 654 26.97 16.79 -8.07
N THR A 655 25.94 17.07 -8.88
CA THR A 655 25.82 18.28 -9.69
C THR A 655 24.63 19.11 -9.22
N LEU A 656 24.87 20.37 -8.88
CA LEU A 656 23.85 21.34 -8.54
C LEU A 656 23.68 22.33 -9.69
N ASN A 657 22.49 22.34 -10.30
CA ASN A 657 22.09 23.29 -11.33
C ASN A 657 20.99 24.20 -10.75
N THR A 658 21.37 25.41 -10.34
CA THR A 658 20.44 26.46 -9.93
C THR A 658 20.98 27.84 -10.29
N PRO A 659 20.14 28.78 -10.76
CA PRO A 659 20.58 30.14 -11.03
C PRO A 659 20.87 30.92 -9.73
N SER A 660 20.19 30.61 -8.62
CA SER A 660 20.33 31.36 -7.36
C SER A 660 20.16 30.50 -6.10
N ILE A 661 20.85 30.92 -5.03
CA ILE A 661 20.70 30.45 -3.65
C ILE A 661 20.52 31.68 -2.74
N ASP A 662 19.40 31.75 -2.02
CA ASP A 662 19.21 32.61 -0.84
C ASP A 662 19.50 31.76 0.41
N ASN A 663 20.65 32.00 1.04
CA ASN A 663 21.09 31.24 2.21
C ASN A 663 20.87 32.04 3.50
N ARG A 664 19.98 31.56 4.36
CA ARG A 664 19.65 32.15 5.67
C ARG A 664 19.96 31.21 6.83
N GLY A 665 20.03 29.91 6.57
CA GLY A 665 20.49 28.88 7.47
C GLY A 665 21.98 28.55 7.31
N THR A 666 22.31 27.27 7.25
CA THR A 666 23.67 26.76 7.09
C THR A 666 23.84 26.10 5.72
N MET A 667 24.81 26.56 4.94
CA MET A 667 25.27 25.91 3.72
C MET A 667 26.65 25.31 3.97
N ASN A 668 26.76 23.99 3.94
CA ASN A 668 28.01 23.27 4.12
C ASN A 668 28.47 22.70 2.78
N VAL A 669 29.68 23.01 2.35
CA VAL A 669 30.29 22.49 1.13
C VAL A 669 31.53 21.68 1.50
N VAL A 670 31.49 20.38 1.24
CA VAL A 670 32.59 19.44 1.53
C VAL A 670 33.15 18.92 0.21
N ILE A 671 34.38 19.30 -0.09
CA ILE A 671 34.97 19.08 -1.42
C ILE A 671 36.04 18.01 -1.35
N ALA A 672 35.88 16.94 -2.13
CA ALA A 672 36.89 15.87 -2.26
C ALA A 672 37.78 16.02 -3.52
N GLY A 673 37.32 16.74 -4.54
CA GLY A 673 38.00 16.95 -5.83
C GLY A 673 37.89 18.39 -6.31
N SER A 674 37.58 18.63 -7.59
CA SER A 674 37.24 19.97 -8.07
C SER A 674 35.72 20.10 -8.20
N GLN A 675 35.12 21.13 -7.61
CA GLN A 675 33.69 21.41 -7.72
C GLN A 675 33.47 22.82 -8.27
N SER A 676 32.55 22.97 -9.23
CA SER A 676 32.18 24.28 -9.78
C SER A 676 30.74 24.63 -9.41
N LEU A 677 30.50 25.83 -8.90
CA LEU A 677 29.17 26.38 -8.65
C LEU A 677 28.96 27.62 -9.52
N ALA A 678 28.02 27.52 -10.46
CA ALA A 678 27.65 28.60 -11.38
C ALA A 678 26.39 29.36 -10.93
N THR A 679 26.28 29.59 -9.63
CA THR A 679 25.06 30.05 -8.97
C THR A 679 25.29 31.39 -8.31
N ALA A 680 24.34 32.34 -8.45
CA ALA A 680 24.38 33.56 -7.65
C ALA A 680 24.03 33.24 -6.18
N LEU A 681 24.87 33.67 -5.24
CA LEU A 681 24.71 33.43 -3.81
C LEU A 681 24.44 34.73 -3.05
N ASP A 682 23.28 34.80 -2.40
CA ASP A 682 22.94 35.83 -1.41
C ASP A 682 22.96 35.18 -0.01
N ASN A 683 23.99 35.46 0.77
CA ASN A 683 24.22 34.84 2.07
C ASN A 683 23.85 35.77 3.24
N ARG A 684 22.82 35.42 4.00
CA ARG A 684 22.46 35.98 5.32
C ARG A 684 22.77 35.04 6.49
N GLY A 685 23.00 33.76 6.19
CA GLY A 685 23.29 32.71 7.15
C GLY A 685 24.78 32.40 7.26
N THR A 686 25.10 31.11 7.38
CA THR A 686 26.48 30.60 7.41
C THR A 686 26.76 29.81 6.14
N VAL A 687 27.92 30.07 5.53
CA VAL A 687 28.52 29.26 4.48
C VAL A 687 29.85 28.73 5.01
N ASP A 688 29.99 27.42 5.06
CA ASP A 688 31.20 26.72 5.48
C ASP A 688 31.73 25.86 4.32
N VAL A 689 32.96 26.10 3.91
CA VAL A 689 33.61 25.40 2.78
C VAL A 689 34.87 24.71 3.28
N GLY A 690 34.86 23.37 3.23
CA GLY A 690 35.95 22.54 3.71
C GLY A 690 36.27 21.35 2.81
N GLY A 691 37.16 20.48 3.29
CA GLY A 691 37.61 19.28 2.58
C GLY A 691 38.96 19.46 1.86
N GLY A 692 39.42 18.41 1.19
CA GLY A 692 40.73 18.37 0.53
C GLY A 692 40.76 18.99 -0.88
N GLY A 693 39.59 19.26 -1.47
CA GLY A 693 39.45 19.70 -2.85
C GLY A 693 39.40 21.21 -3.07
N SER A 694 39.28 21.62 -4.34
CA SER A 694 39.20 23.01 -4.79
C SER A 694 37.78 23.42 -5.19
N LEU A 695 37.37 24.63 -4.78
CA LEU A 695 36.09 25.23 -5.16
C LEU A 695 36.28 26.24 -6.29
N ASN A 696 35.44 26.19 -7.32
CA ASN A 696 35.37 27.19 -8.37
C ASN A 696 33.97 27.83 -8.42
N PHE A 697 33.86 29.06 -7.95
CA PHE A 697 32.62 29.82 -7.94
C PHE A 697 32.59 30.78 -9.14
N THR A 698 31.58 30.69 -9.99
CA THR A 698 31.45 31.54 -11.18
C THR A 698 30.24 32.46 -11.16
N GLY A 699 29.34 32.31 -10.18
CA GLY A 699 28.27 33.29 -9.92
C GLY A 699 28.73 34.41 -8.98
N SER A 700 27.95 35.49 -8.92
CA SER A 700 28.20 36.58 -7.97
C SER A 700 27.94 36.13 -6.53
N VAL A 701 28.72 36.64 -5.58
CA VAL A 701 28.56 36.35 -4.15
C VAL A 701 28.32 37.64 -3.39
N VAL A 702 27.22 37.70 -2.64
CA VAL A 702 26.95 38.76 -1.68
C VAL A 702 26.83 38.14 -0.30
N ASN A 703 27.74 38.47 0.60
CA ASN A 703 27.63 38.15 2.01
C ASN A 703 27.01 39.34 2.75
N GLN A 704 25.76 39.21 3.16
CA GLN A 704 24.97 40.26 3.79
C GLN A 704 25.46 40.54 5.23
N THR A 705 25.01 41.65 5.80
CA THR A 705 25.24 41.98 7.21
C THR A 705 24.77 40.83 8.11
N GLY A 706 25.63 40.37 9.01
CA GLY A 706 25.37 39.22 9.89
C GLY A 706 25.68 37.85 9.26
N GLY A 707 25.81 37.78 7.93
CA GLY A 707 26.21 36.59 7.21
C GLY A 707 27.67 36.21 7.47
N LYS A 708 27.94 34.92 7.50
CA LYS A 708 29.27 34.35 7.76
C LYS A 708 29.69 33.46 6.59
N VAL A 709 30.91 33.67 6.11
CA VAL A 709 31.58 32.77 5.16
C VAL A 709 32.87 32.30 5.81
N HIS A 710 33.08 30.99 5.89
CA HIS A 710 34.33 30.38 6.37
C HIS A 710 34.87 29.44 5.30
N LEU A 711 36.10 29.70 4.87
CA LEU A 711 36.85 28.88 3.93
C LEU A 711 37.99 28.19 4.69
N HIS A 712 38.06 26.87 4.61
CA HIS A 712 39.12 26.04 5.20
C HIS A 712 39.45 24.82 4.34
N ASN A 713 39.12 24.87 3.05
CA ASN A 713 39.39 23.76 2.13
C ASN A 713 40.84 23.79 1.64
N ALA A 714 41.54 22.65 1.70
CA ALA A 714 42.98 22.58 1.41
C ALA A 714 43.34 22.90 -0.05
N GLY A 715 42.43 22.64 -0.99
CA GLY A 715 42.62 22.93 -2.42
C GLY A 715 42.35 24.38 -2.82
N GLY A 716 41.93 25.24 -1.88
CA GLY A 716 41.62 26.65 -2.13
C GLY A 716 40.31 26.91 -2.87
N SER A 717 39.86 28.16 -2.84
CA SER A 717 38.60 28.60 -3.43
C SER A 717 38.81 29.75 -4.41
N VAL A 718 38.32 29.62 -5.63
CA VAL A 718 38.41 30.63 -6.70
C VAL A 718 37.04 31.24 -6.96
N PHE A 719 36.94 32.57 -6.94
CA PHE A 719 35.76 33.36 -7.22
C PHE A 719 35.98 34.16 -8.51
N ASN A 720 35.25 33.80 -9.56
CA ASN A 720 35.44 34.34 -10.92
C ASN A 720 34.58 35.56 -11.24
N SER A 721 33.81 36.03 -10.28
CA SER A 721 32.92 37.20 -10.38
C SER A 721 33.16 38.13 -9.21
N ASP A 722 32.54 39.30 -9.26
CA ASP A 722 32.60 40.25 -8.15
C ASP A 722 31.99 39.65 -6.87
N VAL A 723 32.63 39.95 -5.75
CA VAL A 723 32.23 39.50 -4.43
C VAL A 723 32.09 40.71 -3.52
N VAL A 724 30.96 40.80 -2.81
CA VAL A 724 30.67 41.86 -1.86
C VAL A 724 30.47 41.27 -0.48
N ASN A 725 31.24 41.74 0.50
CA ASN A 725 31.16 41.30 1.89
C ASN A 725 30.69 42.43 2.81
N HIS A 726 29.50 42.33 3.37
CA HIS A 726 28.98 43.17 4.47
C HIS A 726 29.04 42.46 5.83
N GLY A 727 29.30 41.15 5.85
CA GLY A 727 29.33 40.31 7.05
C GLY A 727 30.75 39.94 7.48
N THR A 728 30.94 38.69 7.88
CA THR A 728 32.25 38.11 8.20
C THR A 728 32.70 37.16 7.11
N TRP A 729 33.90 37.40 6.58
CA TRP A 729 34.60 36.51 5.67
C TRP A 729 35.86 35.99 6.35
N LYS A 730 35.94 34.68 6.60
CA LYS A 730 37.04 34.04 7.32
C LYS A 730 37.75 33.01 6.46
N LEU A 731 39.07 33.01 6.49
CA LEU A 731 39.94 31.98 5.95
C LEU A 731 40.67 31.26 7.10
N THR A 732 40.93 29.97 6.95
CA THR A 732 41.78 29.20 7.86
C THR A 732 42.56 28.16 7.09
N ASP A 733 43.89 28.20 7.16
CA ASP A 733 44.81 27.26 6.47
C ASP A 733 44.40 26.97 5.01
N THR A 734 44.10 28.01 4.24
CA THR A 734 43.58 27.89 2.88
C THR A 734 44.07 29.01 1.95
N THR A 735 43.64 28.95 0.70
CA THR A 735 43.85 30.00 -0.31
C THR A 735 42.51 30.46 -0.86
N ALA A 736 42.27 31.78 -0.88
CA ALA A 736 41.17 32.37 -1.65
C ALA A 736 41.73 33.17 -2.83
N THR A 737 41.12 33.02 -4.00
CA THR A 737 41.47 33.77 -5.21
C THR A 737 40.23 34.48 -5.74
N PHE A 738 40.27 35.79 -5.86
CA PHE A 738 39.21 36.62 -6.43
C PHE A 738 39.71 37.22 -7.73
N THR A 739 39.16 36.77 -8.86
CA THR A 739 39.59 37.29 -10.18
C THR A 739 38.87 38.59 -10.54
N GLY A 740 37.69 38.84 -9.95
CA GLY A 740 36.96 40.09 -10.04
C GLY A 740 37.31 41.07 -8.91
N THR A 741 36.43 42.04 -8.68
CA THR A 741 36.56 42.96 -7.55
C THR A 741 36.07 42.28 -6.27
N PHE A 742 36.92 42.25 -5.24
CA PHE A 742 36.51 41.91 -3.87
C PHE A 742 36.27 43.20 -3.08
N THR A 743 35.00 43.47 -2.75
CA THR A 743 34.59 44.64 -1.98
C THR A 743 34.24 44.23 -0.55
N ASN A 744 35.02 44.69 0.42
CA ASN A 744 34.86 44.41 1.83
C ASN A 744 34.30 45.64 2.58
N HIS A 745 33.05 45.54 3.02
CA HIS A 745 32.38 46.46 3.93
C HIS A 745 32.29 45.93 5.38
N GLY A 746 32.68 44.67 5.62
CA GLY A 746 32.63 44.01 6.92
C GLY A 746 34.01 43.49 7.37
N ALA A 747 34.01 42.35 8.06
CA ALA A 747 35.24 41.73 8.57
C ALA A 747 35.83 40.77 7.55
N TYR A 748 37.13 40.90 7.26
CA TYR A 748 37.92 39.88 6.57
C TYR A 748 39.00 39.37 7.51
N ILE A 749 38.98 38.07 7.84
CA ILE A 749 39.85 37.46 8.85
C ILE A 749 40.60 36.30 8.21
N SER A 750 41.92 36.35 8.24
CA SER A 750 42.84 35.34 7.70
C SER A 750 43.66 34.71 8.84
N ASP A 751 43.90 33.38 8.82
CA ASP A 751 44.60 32.68 9.91
C ASP A 751 45.15 31.27 9.56
N PRO A 752 46.48 31.12 9.44
CA PRO A 752 47.23 31.77 8.37
C PRO A 752 46.67 31.33 7.00
N SER A 753 46.55 32.24 6.03
CA SER A 753 46.02 31.93 4.70
C SER A 753 46.55 32.87 3.61
N ASP A 754 46.40 32.42 2.37
CA ASP A 754 46.76 33.19 1.17
C ASP A 754 45.54 33.82 0.53
N THR A 755 45.59 35.12 0.30
CA THR A 755 44.55 35.88 -0.39
C THR A 755 45.10 36.44 -1.69
N HIS A 756 44.54 36.05 -2.83
CA HIS A 756 44.87 36.60 -4.14
C HIS A 756 43.69 37.40 -4.66
N VAL A 757 43.88 38.65 -5.02
CA VAL A 757 42.81 39.57 -5.44
C VAL A 757 43.21 40.33 -6.69
N GLY A 758 42.33 40.39 -7.68
CA GLY A 758 42.51 41.26 -8.85
C GLY A 758 42.36 42.73 -8.45
N LYS A 759 41.25 43.09 -7.81
CA LYS A 759 41.04 44.41 -7.20
C LYS A 759 40.46 44.24 -5.80
N LEU A 760 41.02 44.96 -4.82
CA LEU A 760 40.57 44.97 -3.44
C LEU A 760 40.01 46.34 -3.09
N VAL A 761 38.75 46.40 -2.66
CA VAL A 761 38.13 47.62 -2.15
C VAL A 761 37.73 47.39 -0.70
N VAL A 762 38.20 48.22 0.23
CA VAL A 762 37.75 48.19 1.62
C VAL A 762 36.97 49.47 1.91
N GLY A 763 35.67 49.33 2.21
CA GLY A 763 34.81 50.48 2.51
C GLY A 763 34.98 51.00 3.94
N ALA A 764 34.30 52.11 4.25
CA ALA A 764 34.44 52.83 5.54
C ALA A 764 34.23 52.00 6.81
N ALA A 765 33.40 50.95 6.75
CA ALA A 765 33.13 50.04 7.88
C ALA A 765 33.93 48.73 7.80
N GLY A 766 34.66 48.49 6.71
CA GLY A 766 35.39 47.24 6.49
C GLY A 766 36.76 47.26 7.17
N TYR A 767 37.25 46.08 7.59
CA TYR A 767 38.59 45.92 8.15
C TYR A 767 39.19 44.55 7.79
N LEU A 768 40.52 44.48 7.80
CA LEU A 768 41.29 43.26 7.55
C LEU A 768 42.01 42.83 8.83
N VAL A 769 42.02 41.52 9.07
CA VAL A 769 42.77 40.88 10.16
C VAL A 769 43.59 39.74 9.57
N GLY A 770 44.89 39.73 9.85
CA GLY A 770 45.70 38.52 9.83
C GLY A 770 47.07 38.75 10.44
N GLY A 771 47.64 37.66 10.89
CA GLY A 771 48.86 37.63 11.65
C GLY A 771 50.00 36.97 10.89
N THR A 772 50.91 36.38 11.66
CA THR A 772 52.07 35.69 11.11
C THR A 772 51.66 34.57 10.16
N GLY A 773 52.13 34.64 8.92
CA GLY A 773 51.88 33.63 7.89
C GLY A 773 50.71 33.98 6.95
N ASP A 774 49.95 35.03 7.24
CA ASP A 774 48.92 35.56 6.34
C ASP A 774 49.53 36.42 5.22
N ARG A 775 49.10 36.18 3.98
CA ARG A 775 49.66 36.82 2.78
C ARG A 775 48.58 37.32 1.84
N TRP A 776 48.69 38.57 1.41
CA TRP A 776 47.83 39.20 0.43
C TRP A 776 48.62 39.53 -0.85
N PHE A 777 48.13 39.02 -1.98
CA PHE A 777 48.68 39.25 -3.31
C PHE A 777 47.66 40.04 -4.13
N VAL A 778 47.97 41.31 -4.40
CA VAL A 778 47.11 42.23 -5.13
C VAL A 778 47.62 42.36 -6.56
N GLY A 779 46.81 41.88 -7.51
CA GLY A 779 47.10 41.91 -8.94
C GLY A 779 46.78 43.24 -9.64
N GLY A 780 46.05 44.14 -8.97
CA GLY A 780 45.53 45.39 -9.52
C GLY A 780 45.43 46.45 -8.42
N ASP A 781 44.30 47.16 -8.31
CA ASP A 781 44.18 48.25 -7.32
C ASP A 781 43.83 47.76 -5.92
N PHE A 782 44.36 48.45 -4.91
CA PHE A 782 43.91 48.36 -3.52
C PHE A 782 43.37 49.72 -3.07
N GLU A 783 42.06 49.83 -2.96
CA GLU A 783 41.38 51.05 -2.51
C GLU A 783 40.90 50.88 -1.06
N ASN A 784 41.64 51.43 -0.09
CA ASN A 784 41.25 51.40 1.32
C ASN A 784 40.61 52.73 1.76
N TYR A 785 39.30 52.70 1.97
CA TYR A 785 38.49 53.81 2.49
C TYR A 785 38.10 53.61 3.97
N SER A 786 38.71 52.64 4.66
CA SER A 786 38.30 52.24 6.00
C SER A 786 38.47 53.36 7.03
N ARG A 787 37.56 53.42 8.00
CA ARG A 787 37.68 54.24 9.22
C ARG A 787 37.93 53.37 10.47
N GLN A 788 38.18 52.07 10.29
CA GLN A 788 38.24 51.08 11.37
C GLN A 788 39.68 50.76 11.80
N GLY A 789 40.47 51.78 12.16
CA GLY A 789 41.87 51.59 12.59
C GLY A 789 42.02 50.65 13.78
N ASP A 790 41.14 50.77 14.78
CA ASP A 790 41.14 49.96 16.02
C ASP A 790 40.77 48.48 15.80
N LEU A 791 40.06 48.15 14.71
CA LEU A 791 39.67 46.77 14.38
C LEU A 791 40.60 46.15 13.33
N TRP A 792 41.42 46.97 12.67
CA TRP A 792 42.36 46.53 11.66
C TRP A 792 43.61 45.95 12.32
N ASN A 793 44.00 44.74 11.93
CA ASN A 793 45.22 44.13 12.43
C ASN A 793 45.95 43.36 11.33
N THR A 794 46.97 43.99 10.75
CA THR A 794 47.86 43.39 9.74
C THR A 794 49.34 43.60 10.08
N LEU A 795 49.63 43.91 11.36
CA LEU A 795 50.99 44.23 11.81
C LEU A 795 51.98 43.08 11.64
N ASP A 796 51.50 41.85 11.53
CA ASP A 796 52.32 40.64 11.31
C ASP A 796 52.09 40.01 9.92
N ALA A 797 51.42 40.74 9.01
CA ALA A 797 50.93 40.25 7.72
C ALA A 797 51.73 40.77 6.51
N TYR A 798 51.83 39.93 5.48
CA TYR A 798 52.53 40.24 4.23
C TYR A 798 51.58 40.78 3.16
N LEU A 799 51.90 41.94 2.58
CA LEU A 799 51.21 42.54 1.44
C LEU A 799 52.16 42.60 0.24
N ALA A 800 51.73 42.10 -0.91
CA ALA A 800 52.45 42.19 -2.17
C ALA A 800 51.57 42.74 -3.28
N PHE A 801 52.12 43.67 -4.06
CA PHE A 801 51.60 43.99 -5.39
C PHE A 801 52.34 43.12 -6.40
N VAL A 802 51.59 42.46 -7.27
CA VAL A 802 52.09 41.47 -8.22
C VAL A 802 51.38 41.61 -9.57
N GLY A 803 51.94 40.99 -10.61
CA GLY A 803 51.30 40.89 -11.93
C GLY A 803 51.80 41.91 -12.96
N GLY A 804 52.53 42.94 -12.52
CA GLY A 804 53.13 44.00 -13.34
C GLY A 804 52.13 45.09 -13.73
N GLY A 805 52.63 46.32 -13.86
CA GLY A 805 51.85 47.49 -14.27
C GLY A 805 51.63 48.52 -13.16
N ASP A 806 50.75 49.49 -13.41
CA ASP A 806 50.39 50.53 -12.44
C ASP A 806 49.29 50.00 -11.48
N HIS A 807 49.52 50.16 -10.20
CA HIS A 807 48.59 49.88 -9.11
C HIS A 807 48.24 51.17 -8.37
N THR A 808 46.95 51.41 -8.13
CA THR A 808 46.49 52.45 -7.21
C THR A 808 46.39 51.86 -5.81
N PHE A 809 47.06 52.50 -4.83
CA PHE A 809 46.95 52.13 -3.43
C PHE A 809 46.45 53.33 -2.62
N LEU A 810 45.15 53.33 -2.34
CA LEU A 810 44.55 54.32 -1.45
C LEU A 810 44.73 53.88 -0.01
N LEU A 811 45.25 54.79 0.81
CA LEU A 811 45.63 54.55 2.21
C LEU A 811 44.62 55.20 3.14
N ALA A 812 44.37 54.55 4.28
CA ALA A 812 43.49 55.05 5.33
C ALA A 812 44.23 55.55 6.58
N GLY A 813 45.54 55.25 6.67
CA GLY A 813 46.38 55.56 7.83
C GLY A 813 46.63 57.06 8.00
N GLU A 814 46.51 57.54 9.23
CA GLU A 814 46.83 58.90 9.62
C GLU A 814 48.34 59.07 9.79
N ASP A 815 48.92 60.15 9.28
CA ASP A 815 50.32 60.49 9.52
C ASP A 815 50.53 60.96 10.97
N ARG A 816 50.93 60.02 11.82
CA ARG A 816 51.30 60.22 13.24
C ARG A 816 52.81 60.29 13.43
N GLY A 817 53.58 60.47 12.36
CA GLY A 817 55.04 60.38 12.40
C GLY A 817 55.51 59.02 12.92
N ALA A 818 56.57 59.00 13.73
CA ALA A 818 57.20 57.75 14.18
C ALA A 818 56.33 56.83 15.06
N GLY A 819 55.17 57.29 15.55
CA GLY A 819 54.30 56.54 16.47
C GLY A 819 53.07 55.89 15.82
N GLY A 820 53.00 55.84 14.48
CA GLY A 820 51.78 55.50 13.76
C GLY A 820 51.55 54.02 13.45
N PHE A 821 52.22 53.07 14.10
CA PHE A 821 52.03 51.63 13.81
C PHE A 821 50.78 51.03 14.47
N ALA A 822 50.46 51.45 15.69
CA ALA A 822 49.32 50.91 16.42
C ALA A 822 47.99 51.51 15.92
N ASP A 823 46.99 50.66 15.71
CA ASP A 823 45.60 51.02 15.37
C ASP A 823 45.48 51.98 14.17
N ASN A 824 46.34 51.80 13.16
CA ASN A 824 46.51 52.77 12.08
C ASN A 824 46.93 52.11 10.75
N PHE A 825 46.31 50.97 10.44
CA PHE A 825 46.42 50.31 9.12
C PHE A 825 47.85 49.91 8.71
N ALA A 826 48.70 49.62 9.70
CA ALA A 826 50.08 49.22 9.48
C ALA A 826 50.20 47.76 9.03
N TRP A 827 51.24 47.45 8.25
CA TRP A 827 51.54 46.11 7.74
C TRP A 827 52.91 45.62 8.22
N ASP A 828 53.14 44.32 8.34
CA ASP A 828 54.50 43.80 8.56
C ASP A 828 55.36 44.08 7.33
N THR A 829 54.99 43.49 6.19
CA THR A 829 55.79 43.58 4.98
C THR A 829 54.99 44.17 3.84
N LEU A 830 55.58 45.14 3.13
CA LEU A 830 55.16 45.51 1.77
C LEU A 830 56.22 45.02 0.77
N PHE A 831 55.81 44.17 -0.16
CA PHE A 831 56.62 43.73 -1.29
C PHE A 831 56.19 44.43 -2.59
N LEU A 832 57.19 44.84 -3.38
CA LEU A 832 57.01 45.40 -4.72
C LEU A 832 57.88 44.65 -5.73
N GLY A 833 57.25 44.07 -6.75
CA GLY A 833 57.94 43.42 -7.86
C GLY A 833 58.59 44.42 -8.82
N ALA A 834 59.58 43.96 -9.59
CA ALA A 834 60.33 44.78 -10.54
C ALA A 834 59.47 45.31 -11.70
N GLY A 835 58.32 44.69 -11.96
CA GLY A 835 57.36 45.10 -12.97
C GLY A 835 56.22 45.99 -12.45
N ASP A 836 56.13 46.19 -11.13
CA ASP A 836 54.99 46.84 -10.48
C ASP A 836 55.32 48.31 -10.15
N ILE A 837 54.36 49.20 -10.39
CA ILE A 837 54.41 50.63 -10.08
C ILE A 837 53.27 50.93 -9.11
N LEU A 838 53.58 51.52 -7.96
CA LEU A 838 52.62 51.74 -6.90
C LEU A 838 52.37 53.24 -6.70
N ARG A 839 51.12 53.66 -6.91
CA ARG A 839 50.68 55.05 -6.76
C ARG A 839 49.88 55.22 -5.49
N LEU A 840 50.44 55.97 -4.55
CA LEU A 840 49.78 56.24 -3.27
C LEU A 840 48.74 57.34 -3.42
N GLY A 841 47.62 57.18 -2.72
CA GLY A 841 46.59 58.19 -2.58
C GLY A 841 45.95 58.14 -1.20
N ASP A 842 45.24 59.20 -0.85
CA ASP A 842 44.48 59.28 0.39
C ASP A 842 43.06 58.72 0.15
N GLY A 843 42.74 57.62 0.81
CA GLY A 843 41.43 56.99 0.82
C GLY A 843 40.57 57.39 2.03
N ASN A 844 41.15 58.05 3.04
CA ASN A 844 40.46 58.50 4.24
C ASN A 844 40.73 59.98 4.49
N THR A 845 40.12 60.84 3.67
CA THR A 845 40.32 62.30 3.73
C THR A 845 39.84 62.97 5.01
N ASP A 846 39.24 62.22 5.94
CA ASP A 846 38.87 62.69 7.27
C ASP A 846 40.07 62.70 8.23
N ASN A 847 41.23 62.13 7.85
CA ASN A 847 42.44 62.09 8.66
C ASN A 847 43.24 63.41 8.62
N HIS A 848 44.11 63.63 9.61
CA HIS A 848 44.99 64.81 9.67
C HIS A 848 46.28 64.60 8.86
N GLY A 849 46.16 64.13 7.63
CA GLY A 849 47.28 63.73 6.77
C GLY A 849 47.40 62.21 6.70
N THR A 850 47.94 61.71 5.58
CA THR A 850 48.00 60.28 5.27
C THR A 850 49.44 59.77 5.25
N ALA A 851 49.66 58.59 5.84
CA ALA A 851 50.93 57.86 5.76
C ALA A 851 50.71 56.35 5.72
N LEU A 852 51.70 55.62 5.19
CA LEU A 852 51.76 54.16 5.26
C LEU A 852 52.82 53.73 6.28
N TYR A 853 52.49 52.77 7.13
CA TYR A 853 53.39 52.19 8.13
C TYR A 853 53.65 50.73 7.80
N ILE A 854 54.93 50.39 7.64
CA ILE A 854 55.39 49.03 7.35
C ILE A 854 56.56 48.67 8.24
N ASP A 855 56.70 47.42 8.70
CA ASP A 855 57.94 47.01 9.36
C ASP A 855 59.04 46.85 8.30
N ALA A 856 58.76 46.14 7.19
CA ALA A 856 59.70 45.88 6.11
C ALA A 856 59.16 46.32 4.73
N LEU A 857 60.03 46.99 3.95
CA LEU A 857 59.85 47.18 2.53
C LEU A 857 60.77 46.20 1.79
N LEU A 858 60.18 45.32 0.97
CA LEU A 858 60.93 44.38 0.15
C LEU A 858 60.79 44.76 -1.33
N LEU A 859 61.87 45.28 -1.91
CA LEU A 859 61.97 45.48 -3.35
C LEU A 859 62.53 44.21 -3.99
N GLU A 860 61.98 43.78 -5.14
CA GLU A 860 62.49 42.60 -5.83
C GLU A 860 64.00 42.70 -6.08
N GLY A 861 64.75 41.68 -5.64
CA GLY A 861 66.21 41.65 -5.72
C GLY A 861 66.95 42.63 -4.79
N ASN A 862 66.26 43.27 -3.84
CA ASN A 862 66.75 44.39 -3.03
C ASN A 862 67.26 45.56 -3.88
N ASP A 863 66.67 45.76 -5.07
CA ASP A 863 67.07 46.80 -6.00
C ASP A 863 66.49 48.15 -5.60
N LEU A 864 67.34 49.05 -5.09
CA LEU A 864 66.98 50.42 -4.75
C LEU A 864 66.46 51.24 -5.94
N SER A 865 66.74 50.82 -7.19
CA SER A 865 66.21 51.51 -8.37
C SER A 865 64.68 51.45 -8.43
N LEU A 866 64.07 50.43 -7.84
CA LEU A 866 62.62 50.24 -7.75
C LEU A 866 61.93 51.25 -6.82
N LEU A 867 62.68 52.03 -6.03
CA LEU A 867 62.09 53.17 -5.32
C LEU A 867 61.49 54.21 -6.28
N SER A 868 61.97 54.27 -7.53
CA SER A 868 61.39 55.13 -8.57
C SER A 868 60.00 54.68 -9.02
N HIS A 869 59.60 53.43 -8.71
CA HIS A 869 58.27 52.89 -8.98
C HIS A 869 57.27 53.22 -7.87
N LEU A 870 57.70 53.85 -6.76
CA LEU A 870 56.84 54.33 -5.68
C LEU A 870 56.51 55.81 -5.88
N TYR A 871 55.25 56.08 -6.26
CA TYR A 871 54.73 57.44 -6.40
C TYR A 871 53.98 57.84 -5.12
N GLY A 872 54.62 58.66 -4.29
CA GLY A 872 54.08 59.03 -2.97
C GLY A 872 52.94 60.05 -3.01
N ASN A 873 52.86 60.91 -4.03
CA ASN A 873 51.81 61.94 -4.13
C ASN A 873 51.66 62.83 -2.87
N GLY A 874 52.77 63.09 -2.18
CA GLY A 874 52.79 63.85 -0.92
C GLY A 874 52.67 63.00 0.35
N ILE A 875 52.47 61.69 0.23
CA ILE A 875 52.32 60.73 1.34
C ILE A 875 53.67 60.14 1.74
N ASP A 876 53.94 60.09 3.03
CA ASP A 876 55.13 59.45 3.59
C ASP A 876 54.90 57.95 3.83
N ILE A 877 55.93 57.13 3.57
CA ILE A 877 55.98 55.70 3.96
C ILE A 877 56.99 55.58 5.09
N TYR A 878 56.59 55.05 6.24
CA TYR A 878 57.45 54.82 7.38
C TYR A 878 57.85 53.34 7.46
N TYR A 879 59.14 53.08 7.62
CA TYR A 879 59.68 51.72 7.79
C TYR A 879 60.54 51.58 9.05
N ASP A 880 60.58 50.40 9.67
CA ASP A 880 61.47 50.13 10.80
C ASP A 880 62.91 49.88 10.31
N ALA A 881 63.81 50.82 10.58
CA ALA A 881 65.22 50.65 10.21
C ALA A 881 65.95 49.60 11.06
N SER A 882 65.36 49.16 12.17
CA SER A 882 65.89 48.08 13.01
C SER A 882 65.62 46.69 12.44
N ASP A 883 64.63 46.57 11.55
CA ASP A 883 64.33 45.31 10.88
C ASP A 883 65.45 44.92 9.90
N SER A 884 66.01 43.73 10.11
CA SER A 884 67.09 43.19 9.28
C SER A 884 66.75 43.09 7.79
N ARG A 885 65.47 42.95 7.43
CA ARG A 885 64.96 42.93 6.06
C ARG A 885 65.20 44.26 5.34
N ASN A 886 65.26 45.37 6.07
CA ASN A 886 65.50 46.71 5.53
C ASN A 886 66.97 47.11 5.46
N ALA A 887 67.92 46.22 5.75
CA ALA A 887 69.35 46.58 5.81
C ALA A 887 69.88 47.25 4.52
N TYR A 888 69.31 46.92 3.36
CA TYR A 888 69.67 47.51 2.07
C TYR A 888 69.25 48.99 1.93
N LEU A 889 68.24 49.44 2.68
CA LEU A 889 67.80 50.84 2.78
C LEU A 889 68.71 51.69 3.68
N ARG A 890 69.63 51.05 4.43
CA ARG A 890 70.66 51.69 5.25
C ARG A 890 70.12 52.71 6.27
N GLY A 891 68.87 52.54 6.73
CA GLY A 891 68.21 53.48 7.63
C GLY A 891 68.08 54.91 7.06
N ALA A 892 68.14 55.05 5.74
CA ALA A 892 68.08 56.34 5.06
C ALA A 892 66.64 56.78 4.77
N ALA A 893 66.48 58.08 4.52
CA ALA A 893 65.25 58.64 3.97
C ALA A 893 65.40 58.87 2.46
N TYR A 894 64.37 58.52 1.69
CA TYR A 894 64.36 58.66 0.23
C TYR A 894 63.15 59.47 -0.20
N ALA A 895 63.36 60.49 -1.05
CA ALA A 895 62.25 61.22 -1.65
C ALA A 895 61.51 60.32 -2.65
N LEU A 896 60.18 60.32 -2.58
CA LEU A 896 59.32 59.54 -3.50
C LEU A 896 58.91 60.38 -4.71
N ALA A 897 58.61 59.71 -5.81
CA ALA A 897 58.12 60.37 -7.02
C ALA A 897 56.76 61.03 -6.74
N GLY A 898 56.54 62.25 -7.24
CA GLY A 898 55.28 62.98 -7.02
C GLY A 898 55.12 63.61 -5.62
N GLY A 899 56.13 63.54 -4.75
CA GLY A 899 56.11 64.12 -3.39
C GLY A 899 55.94 63.05 -2.30
N GLY A 900 56.29 63.39 -1.05
CA GLY A 900 56.40 62.43 0.06
C GLY A 900 57.80 61.80 0.17
N SER A 901 58.02 60.96 1.17
CA SER A 901 59.30 60.30 1.45
C SER A 901 59.13 58.92 2.09
N LEU A 902 60.02 57.99 1.74
CA LEU A 902 60.27 56.79 2.53
C LEU A 902 61.15 57.18 3.72
N ARG A 903 60.68 56.99 4.95
CA ARG A 903 61.30 57.48 6.19
C ARG A 903 61.60 56.33 7.15
N ALA A 904 62.85 56.27 7.59
CA ALA A 904 63.28 55.36 8.64
C ALA A 904 62.74 55.78 10.01
N ILE A 905 62.20 54.83 10.77
CA ILE A 905 61.92 54.94 12.20
C ILE A 905 62.94 54.07 12.96
N GLY A 906 63.32 54.49 14.16
CA GLY A 906 64.26 53.73 15.01
C GLY A 906 65.73 53.78 14.56
N ALA A 907 66.07 54.48 13.47
CA ALA A 907 67.45 54.65 13.03
C ALA A 907 68.29 55.39 14.08
N SER A 908 69.42 54.80 14.47
CA SER A 908 70.45 55.54 15.23
C SER A 908 70.95 56.70 14.37
N PRO A 909 71.16 57.92 14.93
CA PRO A 909 71.60 59.06 14.13
C PRO A 909 72.90 58.73 13.38
N PRO A 910 73.02 59.08 12.08
CA PRO A 910 74.20 58.73 11.30
C PRO A 910 75.45 59.39 11.92
N PRO A 911 76.62 58.71 11.93
CA PRO A 911 77.86 59.37 12.32
C PRO A 911 78.12 60.55 11.37
N PRO A 912 78.62 61.70 11.88
CA PRO A 912 78.80 62.89 11.07
C PRO A 912 79.73 62.62 9.89
N THR A 913 79.28 63.03 8.71
CA THR A 913 79.98 62.87 7.43
C THR A 913 81.28 63.66 7.41
N GLY A 914 82.41 62.97 7.24
CA GLY A 914 83.71 63.61 7.18
C GLY A 914 84.82 62.73 6.63
N VAL A 915 85.25 63.10 5.41
CA VAL A 915 86.52 62.80 4.72
C VAL A 915 86.54 61.54 3.83
N PRO A 916 86.79 61.70 2.51
CA PRO A 916 86.89 60.60 1.56
C PRO A 916 88.29 59.98 1.61
N GLU A 917 88.37 58.67 1.57
CA GLU A 917 89.64 57.97 1.34
C GLU A 917 89.49 56.91 0.23
N PRO A 918 90.58 56.65 -0.52
CA PRO A 918 90.53 56.37 -1.94
C PRO A 918 90.54 54.88 -2.29
N SER A 919 90.27 54.61 -3.57
CA SER A 919 90.47 53.33 -4.22
C SER A 919 91.95 52.89 -4.18
N SER A 920 92.34 52.05 -3.22
CA SER A 920 93.35 50.99 -3.37
C SER A 920 93.66 50.31 -2.03
N LEU A 921 93.24 49.04 -1.88
CA LEU A 921 93.95 48.02 -1.08
C LEU A 921 93.30 46.64 -1.31
N ALA A 922 93.68 46.01 -2.42
CA ALA A 922 93.90 44.58 -2.39
C ALA A 922 95.21 44.31 -1.63
N LEU A 923 95.29 43.18 -0.93
CA LEU A 923 96.40 42.67 -0.09
C LEU A 923 96.47 43.20 1.36
N LEU A 924 95.70 42.58 2.25
CA LEU A 924 96.25 41.89 3.44
C LEU A 924 95.16 41.00 4.09
N GLY A 925 95.03 39.76 3.62
CA GLY A 925 94.03 38.83 4.17
C GLY A 925 94.13 37.38 3.69
N LEU A 926 95.21 37.01 2.98
CA LEU A 926 95.70 35.64 3.01
C LEU A 926 96.51 35.49 4.30
N ALA A 927 95.89 34.96 5.36
CA ALA A 927 96.49 34.14 6.42
C ALA A 927 95.69 34.24 7.74
N LEU A 928 94.80 33.28 7.99
CA LEU A 928 94.67 32.48 9.24
C LEU A 928 93.23 31.94 9.43
N ALA A 929 92.87 30.90 8.66
CA ALA A 929 91.92 29.87 9.11
C ALA A 929 92.33 28.48 8.60
N GLY A 930 93.63 28.28 8.37
CA GLY A 930 94.22 26.98 8.11
C GLY A 930 95.36 26.75 9.08
N LEU A 931 95.04 26.37 10.33
CA LEU A 931 95.87 25.53 11.21
C LEU A 931 95.23 25.38 12.61
N ARG A 932 94.12 24.62 12.67
CA ARG A 932 94.01 23.57 13.69
C ARG A 932 94.65 22.31 13.10
N LEU A 933 95.98 22.29 13.09
CA LEU A 933 96.74 21.05 13.20
C LEU A 933 97.74 21.23 14.33
N LEU A 934 97.60 20.32 15.28
CA LEU A 934 98.46 20.09 16.42
C LEU A 934 99.96 20.15 16.06
N ARG A 935 100.67 20.97 16.83
CA ARG A 935 101.92 20.65 17.53
C ARG A 935 102.56 19.28 17.19
N ARG A 936 103.71 19.34 16.51
CA ARG A 936 104.90 18.54 16.88
C ARG A 936 106.15 19.43 16.88
N ARG A 937 106.55 19.81 18.10
CA ARG A 937 107.88 20.19 18.61
C ARG A 937 107.89 19.51 20.00
N ILE A 938 108.86 18.73 20.49
CA ILE A 938 110.32 18.64 20.32
C ILE A 938 110.78 17.36 21.08
N HIS A 939 111.82 16.69 20.57
CA HIS A 939 112.75 15.70 21.18
C HIS A 939 112.24 14.32 21.65
N GLY A 940 112.96 13.28 21.19
CA GLY A 940 112.78 11.87 21.58
C GLY A 940 112.34 11.00 20.41
#